data_AF-A0A0F3GMV5-F1
#
_entry.id   AF-A0A0F3GMV5-F1
#
_cell.length_a   1.000
_cell.length_b   1.000
_cell.length_c   1.000
_cell.angle_alpha   90.00
_cell.angle_beta   90.00
_cell.angle_gamma   90.00
#
_symmetry.space_group_name_H-M   'P 1'
#
loop_
_entity.id
_entity.type
_entity.pdbx_description
1 polymer ?
#
loop_
_entity_poly.entity_id
_entity_poly.type
_entity_poly.pdbx_seq_one_letter_code
_entity_poly.pdbx_strand_id
1 'polypeptide(L)'
;MMLLVVFATLIITGKAYSANTENYTSALGTNLSPFNDWSNEWVFIDTFPKSRPWVSSLCSGGWDNGPAMTKDSNGWVSSLVADQCIETLIFKDVNGNYPAGQYVILWEGDGKFIITGDPNPAVFQSEWATITTNNGIKRSTFMVSNPTNSGLQIKITELQPDYLKNFRLIMPGGVCGNSLSNLDYFAYCQTSRGGTGSCSSGQTCYDFEQVYWDRFKDSTSTMNNPKAVFHPEFLSRLKKYRAIRYMNWMAITNSPLQHWSERADIKQQTYADASFTSGQQGKGIPYEFIVALSNILNTDAWLNIPAKSTNDYNLQLANFMKNNLASDLKLYIEYTNEVFSYDAFVDDYNYMIAMANSLGITGGDTFFPSGVKVARYYSRRAGEIHSIWRGVFSSQPSRIIRALSTLNVDTAYTREVLDYEDSYKDADVLAVNGYFMGNLYRTQYENQIAALTVNDIFTETNNGGAIVPGSQSALDELKGYYNALYALTNPRGLRMVAYEGGQHYTAKVFSSTNQTTIRNTFMAANRDPRMKTVYLTNFTNWKNAGGHEFFHFLNLSDNTVYADTFGALEYQTQSRADAPKYDAIMTFIEQTPCWWSGCNRTPSSTVQVPTITQWGTLLLIGVISVMIVFYARKTPKRSE
;
A
#
# COMPACT_ATOMS: atom_id res chain seq x y z
N MET A 1 -4.31 -10.04 67.60
CA MET A 1 -5.35 -10.32 66.59
C MET A 1 -5.33 -9.16 65.62
N MET A 2 -4.63 -9.29 64.50
CA MET A 2 -4.38 -8.19 63.56
C MET A 2 -4.95 -8.61 62.21
N LEU A 3 -6.04 -7.95 61.79
CA LEU A 3 -6.73 -8.21 60.54
C LEU A 3 -5.83 -7.79 59.36
N LEU A 4 -5.48 -8.73 58.49
CA LEU A 4 -4.96 -8.43 57.16
C LEU A 4 -6.15 -8.14 56.24
N VAL A 5 -6.25 -6.90 55.76
CA VAL A 5 -7.13 -6.54 54.65
C VAL A 5 -6.38 -6.83 53.35
N VAL A 6 -6.82 -7.86 52.63
CA VAL A 6 -6.35 -8.16 51.28
C VAL A 6 -7.11 -7.25 50.30
N PHE A 7 -6.42 -6.27 49.73
CA PHE A 7 -6.92 -5.55 48.56
C PHE A 7 -6.82 -6.46 47.33
N ALA A 8 -7.94 -7.04 46.92
CA ALA A 8 -8.06 -7.63 45.59
C ALA A 8 -8.08 -6.49 44.57
N THR A 9 -6.95 -6.25 43.89
CA THR A 9 -6.92 -5.37 42.72
C THR A 9 -7.62 -6.10 41.59
N LEU A 10 -8.89 -5.76 41.36
CA LEU A 10 -9.64 -6.20 40.18
C LEU A 10 -9.00 -5.51 38.97
N ILE A 11 -8.07 -6.19 38.29
CA ILE A 11 -7.59 -5.74 36.98
C ILE A 11 -8.73 -6.01 36.00
N ILE A 12 -9.54 -4.98 35.74
CA ILE A 12 -10.48 -5.01 34.63
C ILE A 12 -9.62 -4.98 33.36
N THR A 13 -9.41 -6.14 32.74
CA THR A 13 -8.83 -6.26 31.41
C THR A 13 -9.84 -5.75 30.39
N GLY A 14 -9.98 -4.43 30.28
CA GLY A 14 -10.74 -3.81 29.20
C GLY A 14 -10.02 -4.08 27.88
N LYS A 15 -10.68 -4.77 26.93
CA LYS A 15 -10.28 -4.67 25.52
C LYS A 15 -10.18 -3.19 25.19
N ALA A 16 -9.05 -2.75 24.63
CA ALA A 16 -9.01 -1.40 24.08
C ALA A 16 -10.15 -1.27 23.07
N TYR A 17 -10.90 -0.19 23.17
CA TYR A 17 -12.21 0.03 22.56
C TYR A 17 -12.21 -0.07 21.02
N SER A 18 -11.03 -0.15 20.39
CA SER A 18 -10.80 -0.32 18.95
C SER A 18 -9.73 -1.38 18.62
N ALA A 19 -9.39 -2.28 19.54
CA ALA A 19 -8.41 -3.33 19.27
C ALA A 19 -8.90 -4.31 18.20
N ASN A 20 -8.24 -4.35 17.04
CA ASN A 20 -8.53 -5.37 16.05
C ASN A 20 -7.92 -6.72 16.44
N THR A 21 -8.77 -7.73 16.57
CA THR A 21 -8.36 -9.13 16.81
C THR A 21 -8.88 -10.07 15.72
N GLU A 22 -9.56 -9.57 14.69
CA GLU A 22 -10.24 -10.40 13.67
C GLU A 22 -9.26 -11.11 12.73
N ASN A 23 -7.98 -10.72 12.72
CA ASN A 23 -6.96 -11.26 11.84
C ASN A 23 -5.97 -12.23 12.50
N TYR A 24 -6.13 -12.57 13.79
CA TYR A 24 -5.11 -13.31 14.55
C TYR A 24 -4.84 -14.73 14.06
N THR A 25 -5.84 -15.34 13.44
CA THR A 25 -5.75 -16.65 12.81
C THR A 25 -5.83 -16.57 11.29
N SER A 26 -5.80 -15.36 10.72
CA SER A 26 -5.90 -15.18 9.28
C SER A 26 -4.64 -15.72 8.60
N ALA A 27 -4.82 -16.38 7.44
CA ALA A 27 -3.74 -16.82 6.58
C ALA A 27 -3.51 -15.90 5.37
N LEU A 28 -4.41 -14.95 5.14
CA LEU A 28 -4.41 -14.11 3.94
C LEU A 28 -3.92 -12.70 4.24
N GLY A 29 -3.10 -12.18 3.35
CA GLY A 29 -2.77 -10.76 3.25
C GLY A 29 -3.36 -10.15 1.99
N THR A 30 -3.12 -8.86 1.77
CA THR A 30 -3.46 -8.18 0.51
C THR A 30 -2.44 -7.10 0.20
N ASN A 31 -2.35 -6.68 -1.06
CA ASN A 31 -1.76 -5.38 -1.41
C ASN A 31 -2.89 -4.32 -1.47
N LEU A 32 -2.48 -3.06 -1.38
CA LEU A 32 -3.36 -1.89 -1.48
C LEU A 32 -3.33 -1.31 -2.90
N SER A 33 -4.38 -0.59 -3.28
CA SER A 33 -4.38 0.17 -4.54
C SER A 33 -3.27 1.23 -4.55
N PRO A 34 -2.86 1.71 -5.74
CA PRO A 34 -2.11 2.95 -5.86
C PRO A 34 -2.79 4.10 -5.10
N PHE A 35 -1.98 4.98 -4.51
CA PHE A 35 -2.48 6.09 -3.70
C PHE A 35 -2.83 7.30 -4.59
N ASN A 36 -3.70 7.13 -5.59
CA ASN A 36 -3.94 8.14 -6.62
C ASN A 36 -5.38 8.65 -6.64
N ASP A 37 -5.62 9.85 -7.18
CA ASP A 37 -6.94 10.46 -7.27
C ASP A 37 -7.98 9.59 -7.98
N TRP A 38 -7.52 8.67 -8.84
CA TRP A 38 -8.31 7.72 -9.61
C TRP A 38 -8.49 6.32 -9.00
N SER A 39 -7.95 6.07 -7.82
CA SER A 39 -8.21 4.82 -7.09
C SER A 39 -9.47 4.93 -6.22
N ASN A 40 -10.33 3.92 -6.21
CA ASN A 40 -11.64 3.97 -5.52
C ASN A 40 -11.55 3.84 -3.97
N GLU A 41 -10.35 3.69 -3.40
CA GLU A 41 -10.15 3.59 -1.94
C GLU A 41 -10.31 4.96 -1.26
N TRP A 42 -11.16 5.01 -0.24
CA TRP A 42 -11.31 6.19 0.63
C TRP A 42 -10.30 6.08 1.77
N VAL A 43 -9.02 6.26 1.48
CA VAL A 43 -7.97 5.93 2.45
C VAL A 43 -8.04 6.82 3.69
N PHE A 44 -7.99 8.14 3.50
CA PHE A 44 -7.93 9.13 4.57
C PHE A 44 -9.23 9.90 4.75
N ILE A 45 -9.45 10.43 5.94
CA ILE A 45 -10.52 11.39 6.23
C ILE A 45 -10.25 12.74 5.54
N ASP A 46 -9.02 13.23 5.63
CA ASP A 46 -8.52 14.31 4.78
C ASP A 46 -8.14 13.71 3.43
N THR A 47 -8.94 13.96 2.39
CA THR A 47 -8.74 13.36 1.06
C THR A 47 -7.71 14.12 0.22
N PHE A 48 -7.35 15.34 0.61
CA PHE A 48 -6.46 16.19 -0.19
C PHE A 48 -5.09 15.55 -0.48
N PRO A 49 -4.44 14.79 0.43
CA PRO A 49 -3.15 14.16 0.14
C PRO A 49 -3.18 13.13 -1.00
N LYS A 50 -4.37 12.61 -1.38
CA LYS A 50 -4.55 11.68 -2.51
C LYS A 50 -4.85 12.43 -3.82
N SER A 51 -4.89 13.76 -3.80
CA SER A 51 -5.07 14.59 -4.98
C SER A 51 -3.95 14.40 -5.98
N ARG A 52 -4.22 14.68 -7.26
CA ARG A 52 -3.17 14.67 -8.29
C ARG A 52 -2.08 15.69 -7.95
N PRO A 53 -0.80 15.46 -8.30
CA PRO A 53 0.18 16.52 -8.30
C PRO A 53 -0.33 17.72 -9.09
N TRP A 54 0.04 18.93 -8.68
CA TRP A 54 -0.34 20.13 -9.40
C TRP A 54 -0.06 20.03 -10.90
N VAL A 55 -1.05 20.39 -11.70
CA VAL A 55 -1.01 20.51 -13.15
C VAL A 55 -1.05 21.99 -13.49
N SER A 56 -0.17 22.41 -14.41
CA SER A 56 -0.12 23.79 -14.87
C SER A 56 -0.92 23.92 -16.16
N SER A 57 -1.90 24.82 -16.16
CA SER A 57 -2.79 25.08 -17.30
C SER A 57 -2.85 26.57 -17.59
N LEU A 58 -3.30 26.94 -18.79
CA LEU A 58 -3.66 28.33 -19.06
C LEU A 58 -5.05 28.65 -18.46
N CYS A 59 -5.21 29.82 -17.84
CA CYS A 59 -6.51 30.24 -17.33
C CYS A 59 -7.52 30.47 -18.46
N SER A 60 -7.03 30.91 -19.62
CA SER A 60 -7.79 31.04 -20.87
C SER A 60 -8.32 29.70 -21.43
N GLY A 61 -7.79 28.56 -20.97
CA GLY A 61 -8.32 27.22 -21.25
C GLY A 61 -7.25 26.21 -21.68
N GLY A 62 -7.63 24.94 -21.60
CA GLY A 62 -6.75 23.79 -21.85
C GLY A 62 -6.29 23.11 -20.56
N TRP A 63 -5.76 21.89 -20.71
CA TRP A 63 -5.29 21.05 -19.62
C TRP A 63 -3.81 20.74 -19.84
N ASP A 64 -2.99 20.89 -18.80
CA ASP A 64 -1.55 20.59 -18.82
C ASP A 64 -0.80 21.30 -19.96
N ASN A 65 -1.24 22.52 -20.28
CA ASN A 65 -0.70 23.38 -21.33
C ASN A 65 -0.08 24.67 -20.79
N GLY A 66 0.05 24.78 -19.47
CA GLY A 66 0.61 25.95 -18.79
C GLY A 66 2.14 25.93 -18.69
N PRO A 67 2.75 27.06 -18.34
CA PRO A 67 4.19 27.17 -18.14
C PRO A 67 4.68 26.38 -16.90
N ALA A 68 5.99 26.23 -16.74
CA ALA A 68 6.57 25.56 -15.58
C ALA A 68 6.14 26.22 -14.24
N MET A 69 5.96 25.40 -13.20
CA MET A 69 5.55 25.85 -11.87
C MET A 69 6.75 26.18 -10.98
N THR A 70 6.60 27.20 -10.12
CA THR A 70 7.51 27.42 -8.99
C THR A 70 6.87 26.85 -7.73
N LYS A 71 7.53 25.88 -7.09
CA LYS A 71 7.03 25.16 -5.92
C LYS A 71 7.97 25.32 -4.73
N ASP A 72 7.42 25.33 -3.52
CA ASP A 72 8.20 25.20 -2.29
C ASP A 72 8.72 23.76 -2.08
N SER A 73 9.46 23.52 -0.99
CA SER A 73 10.02 22.19 -0.68
C SER A 73 8.96 21.11 -0.41
N ASN A 74 7.72 21.51 -0.11
CA ASN A 74 6.58 20.62 0.12
C ASN A 74 5.71 20.47 -1.13
N GLY A 75 6.06 21.12 -2.25
CA GLY A 75 5.32 21.04 -3.50
C GLY A 75 4.15 22.02 -3.62
N TRP A 76 4.00 22.99 -2.71
CA TRP A 76 2.98 24.05 -2.84
C TRP A 76 3.43 25.10 -3.86
N VAL A 77 2.53 25.54 -4.75
CA VAL A 77 2.88 26.56 -5.74
C VAL A 77 2.96 27.93 -5.07
N SER A 78 4.09 28.60 -5.23
CA SER A 78 4.39 29.87 -4.55
C SER A 78 4.13 31.12 -5.38
N SER A 79 3.95 30.98 -6.69
CA SER A 79 3.72 32.10 -7.61
C SER A 79 3.09 31.63 -8.93
N LEU A 80 2.33 32.52 -9.57
CA LEU A 80 1.80 32.34 -10.93
C LEU A 80 2.44 33.35 -11.88
N VAL A 81 2.61 32.96 -13.14
CA VAL A 81 2.86 33.92 -14.23
C VAL A 81 1.55 34.33 -14.92
N ALA A 82 1.62 35.29 -15.84
CA ALA A 82 0.44 35.77 -16.56
C ALA A 82 -0.29 34.61 -17.28
N ASP A 83 -1.62 34.59 -17.16
CA ASP A 83 -2.52 33.55 -17.71
C ASP A 83 -2.22 32.12 -17.23
N GLN A 84 -1.49 31.93 -16.12
CA GLN A 84 -1.27 30.61 -15.53
C GLN A 84 -2.30 30.31 -14.45
N CYS A 85 -2.92 29.13 -14.55
CA CYS A 85 -3.77 28.54 -13.55
C CYS A 85 -3.18 27.20 -13.10
N ILE A 86 -3.40 26.85 -11.83
CA ILE A 86 -2.88 25.60 -11.26
C ILE A 86 -4.03 24.73 -10.81
N GLU A 87 -4.02 23.48 -11.25
CA GLU A 87 -5.15 22.57 -11.11
C GLU A 87 -4.72 21.27 -10.43
N THR A 88 -5.58 20.73 -9.56
CA THR A 88 -5.46 19.36 -9.07
C THR A 88 -6.81 18.67 -9.10
N LEU A 89 -6.80 17.34 -9.26
CA LEU A 89 -7.99 16.49 -9.31
C LEU A 89 -8.04 15.59 -8.08
N ILE A 90 -9.26 15.29 -7.65
CA ILE A 90 -9.57 14.44 -6.51
C ILE A 90 -10.75 13.57 -6.94
N PHE A 91 -10.71 12.25 -6.67
CA PHE A 91 -11.78 11.31 -7.05
C PHE A 91 -12.07 11.29 -8.57
N LYS A 92 -11.04 11.41 -9.41
CA LYS A 92 -11.23 11.40 -10.87
C LYS A 92 -11.40 9.97 -11.36
N ASP A 93 -12.34 9.70 -12.27
CA ASP A 93 -12.49 8.36 -12.86
C ASP A 93 -12.84 7.23 -11.87
N VAL A 94 -13.48 7.59 -10.74
CA VAL A 94 -13.91 6.64 -9.70
C VAL A 94 -15.37 6.21 -9.85
N ASN A 95 -15.99 6.51 -10.99
CA ASN A 95 -17.39 6.22 -11.32
C ASN A 95 -18.40 6.74 -10.27
N GLY A 96 -18.15 7.94 -9.72
CA GLY A 96 -18.99 8.53 -8.67
C GLY A 96 -18.91 7.83 -7.31
N ASN A 97 -17.99 6.87 -7.12
CA ASN A 97 -17.85 6.14 -5.86
C ASN A 97 -17.03 6.93 -4.83
N TYR A 98 -17.53 8.09 -4.43
CA TYR A 98 -17.03 8.86 -3.29
C TYR A 98 -18.17 9.51 -2.50
N PRO A 99 -17.99 9.86 -1.22
CA PRO A 99 -19.10 10.27 -0.37
C PRO A 99 -19.79 11.55 -0.85
N ALA A 100 -21.12 11.50 -1.01
CA ALA A 100 -21.94 12.70 -1.15
C ALA A 100 -22.13 13.39 0.22
N GLY A 101 -22.29 14.71 0.20
CA GLY A 101 -22.54 15.51 1.40
C GLY A 101 -21.78 16.84 1.41
N GLN A 102 -21.73 17.46 2.59
CA GLN A 102 -21.03 18.71 2.85
C GLN A 102 -19.56 18.44 3.19
N TYR A 103 -18.68 18.86 2.28
CA TYR A 103 -17.24 18.84 2.50
C TYR A 103 -16.78 20.07 3.28
N VAL A 104 -15.74 19.91 4.08
CA VAL A 104 -15.04 21.03 4.72
C VAL A 104 -13.71 21.22 4.00
N ILE A 105 -13.42 22.44 3.59
CA ILE A 105 -12.11 22.82 3.06
C ILE A 105 -11.41 23.78 4.02
N LEU A 106 -10.16 23.45 4.34
CA LEU A 106 -9.28 24.24 5.19
C LEU A 106 -8.01 24.58 4.42
N TRP A 107 -7.48 25.79 4.58
CA TRP A 107 -6.22 26.20 3.93
C TRP A 107 -5.53 27.34 4.68
N GLU A 108 -4.27 27.58 4.36
CA GLU A 108 -3.49 28.73 4.83
C GLU A 108 -3.12 29.61 3.61
N GLY A 109 -2.83 30.90 3.86
CA GLY A 109 -2.46 31.86 2.82
C GLY A 109 -3.64 32.50 2.08
N ASP A 110 -3.30 33.41 1.17
CA ASP A 110 -4.17 34.31 0.42
C ASP A 110 -4.10 34.05 -1.09
N GLY A 111 -5.24 34.21 -1.76
CA GLY A 111 -5.39 33.98 -3.19
C GLY A 111 -6.82 33.64 -3.57
N LYS A 112 -7.04 33.34 -4.85
CA LYS A 112 -8.33 32.92 -5.39
C LYS A 112 -8.22 31.51 -5.94
N PHE A 113 -9.20 30.68 -5.58
CA PHE A 113 -9.36 29.38 -6.15
C PHE A 113 -10.85 29.01 -6.25
N ILE A 114 -11.14 28.10 -7.17
CA ILE A 114 -12.46 27.55 -7.37
C ILE A 114 -12.40 26.03 -7.18
N ILE A 115 -13.50 25.46 -6.70
CA ILE A 115 -13.73 24.02 -6.73
C ILE A 115 -14.83 23.76 -7.73
N THR A 116 -14.46 23.01 -8.77
CA THR A 116 -15.30 22.57 -9.87
C THR A 116 -15.38 21.04 -9.85
N GLY A 117 -16.14 20.46 -10.78
CA GLY A 117 -16.36 19.03 -10.84
C GLY A 117 -17.82 18.72 -10.63
N ASP A 118 -18.15 17.94 -9.60
CA ASP A 118 -19.50 17.42 -9.39
C ASP A 118 -20.31 18.14 -8.30
N PRO A 119 -21.46 18.75 -8.66
CA PRO A 119 -21.92 19.08 -10.01
C PRO A 119 -21.18 20.30 -10.63
N ASN A 120 -21.14 20.37 -11.96
CA ASN A 120 -20.79 21.58 -12.71
C ASN A 120 -22.08 22.39 -12.87
N PRO A 121 -22.18 23.68 -12.49
CA PRO A 121 -21.14 24.72 -12.27
C PRO A 121 -20.39 24.65 -10.94
N ALA A 122 -19.31 25.45 -10.82
CA ALA A 122 -18.44 25.52 -9.62
C ALA A 122 -19.22 25.46 -8.29
N VAL A 123 -18.93 24.44 -7.48
CA VAL A 123 -19.56 24.23 -6.16
C VAL A 123 -18.98 25.14 -5.09
N PHE A 124 -17.82 25.74 -5.33
CA PHE A 124 -17.16 26.68 -4.42
C PHE A 124 -16.31 27.70 -5.18
N GLN A 125 -16.34 28.95 -4.74
CA GLN A 125 -15.43 30.01 -5.21
C GLN A 125 -14.96 30.80 -4.00
N SER A 126 -13.66 30.81 -3.74
CA SER A 126 -13.11 31.42 -2.52
C SER A 126 -13.39 32.91 -2.38
N GLU A 127 -13.55 33.62 -3.50
CA GLU A 127 -13.84 35.06 -3.55
C GLU A 127 -15.24 35.39 -2.99
N TRP A 128 -16.20 34.49 -3.16
CA TRP A 128 -17.62 34.71 -2.79
C TRP A 128 -18.08 33.86 -1.62
N ALA A 129 -17.19 33.01 -1.09
CA ALA A 129 -17.52 32.10 -0.01
C ALA A 129 -17.56 32.81 1.34
N THR A 130 -18.39 32.28 2.26
CA THR A 130 -18.26 32.61 3.67
C THR A 130 -17.03 31.91 4.23
N ILE A 131 -16.03 32.69 4.66
CA ILE A 131 -14.77 32.18 5.19
C ILE A 131 -14.66 32.56 6.66
N THR A 132 -14.35 31.57 7.48
CA THR A 132 -13.96 31.78 8.88
C THR A 132 -12.45 31.57 9.00
N THR A 133 -11.77 32.42 9.75
CA THR A 133 -10.32 32.33 9.94
C THR A 133 -10.01 32.16 11.42
N ASN A 134 -9.23 31.14 11.76
CA ASN A 134 -8.76 30.89 13.13
C ASN A 134 -7.28 30.50 13.09
N ASN A 135 -6.43 31.23 13.82
CA ASN A 135 -4.98 30.99 13.89
C ASN A 135 -4.31 30.83 12.51
N GLY A 136 -4.70 31.66 11.55
CA GLY A 136 -4.18 31.63 10.17
C GLY A 136 -4.77 30.54 9.26
N ILE A 137 -5.62 29.65 9.79
CA ILE A 137 -6.34 28.65 8.99
C ILE A 137 -7.69 29.25 8.57
N LYS A 138 -7.92 29.28 7.27
CA LYS A 138 -9.22 29.61 6.67
C LYS A 138 -10.04 28.35 6.50
N ARG A 139 -11.33 28.48 6.73
CA ARG A 139 -12.31 27.39 6.67
C ARG A 139 -13.54 27.82 5.89
N SER A 140 -14.02 26.93 5.02
CA SER A 140 -15.34 27.01 4.43
C SER A 140 -15.90 25.62 4.12
N THR A 141 -17.12 25.56 3.61
CA THR A 141 -17.83 24.31 3.28
C THR A 141 -18.50 24.40 1.92
N PHE A 142 -18.64 23.28 1.23
CA PHE A 142 -19.40 23.18 -0.01
C PHE A 142 -20.13 21.84 -0.10
N MET A 143 -21.21 21.80 -0.88
CA MET A 143 -22.05 20.60 -1.04
C MET A 143 -21.69 19.83 -2.31
N VAL A 144 -21.51 18.53 -2.16
CA VAL A 144 -21.47 17.56 -3.26
C VAL A 144 -22.75 16.73 -3.18
N SER A 145 -23.74 17.07 -4.01
CA SER A 145 -25.04 16.39 -3.99
C SER A 145 -25.09 15.13 -4.85
N ASN A 146 -24.32 15.10 -5.95
CA ASN A 146 -24.32 14.01 -6.90
C ASN A 146 -22.89 13.71 -7.38
N PRO A 147 -22.15 12.85 -6.67
CA PRO A 147 -20.85 12.36 -7.11
C PRO A 147 -20.93 11.76 -8.53
N THR A 148 -20.03 12.14 -9.43
CA THR A 148 -19.93 11.59 -10.79
C THR A 148 -18.51 11.14 -11.10
N ASN A 149 -18.26 10.71 -12.33
CA ASN A 149 -16.94 10.29 -12.76
C ASN A 149 -15.93 11.46 -12.94
N SER A 150 -16.43 12.72 -12.93
CA SER A 150 -15.58 13.90 -13.07
C SER A 150 -14.76 14.19 -11.81
N GLY A 151 -15.28 13.79 -10.64
CA GLY A 151 -14.65 14.03 -9.36
C GLY A 151 -14.71 15.50 -8.95
N LEU A 152 -13.73 15.92 -8.15
CA LEU A 152 -13.54 17.31 -7.75
C LEU A 152 -12.24 17.85 -8.37
N GLN A 153 -12.27 19.11 -8.77
CA GLN A 153 -11.12 19.84 -9.27
C GLN A 153 -10.93 21.10 -8.43
N ILE A 154 -9.72 21.33 -7.93
CA ILE A 154 -9.33 22.59 -7.31
C ILE A 154 -8.46 23.34 -8.30
N LYS A 155 -8.90 24.55 -8.68
CA LYS A 155 -8.20 25.42 -9.62
C LYS A 155 -7.85 26.75 -8.95
N ILE A 156 -6.56 26.99 -8.75
CA ILE A 156 -6.00 28.26 -8.27
C ILE A 156 -5.87 29.21 -9.45
N THR A 157 -6.46 30.39 -9.32
CA THR A 157 -6.51 31.44 -10.35
C THR A 157 -5.75 32.70 -9.94
N GLU A 158 -5.45 32.88 -8.66
CA GLU A 158 -4.69 34.01 -8.14
C GLU A 158 -3.90 33.58 -6.90
N LEU A 159 -2.65 34.02 -6.78
CA LEU A 159 -1.81 33.85 -5.59
C LEU A 159 -1.33 35.19 -5.09
N GLN A 160 -1.31 35.35 -3.76
CA GLN A 160 -0.70 36.49 -3.06
C GLN A 160 0.66 36.08 -2.45
N PRO A 161 1.49 37.01 -1.93
CA PRO A 161 2.81 36.68 -1.39
C PRO A 161 2.80 35.62 -0.28
N ASP A 162 1.81 35.66 0.64
CA ASP A 162 1.52 34.51 1.50
C ASP A 162 0.63 33.53 0.72
N TYR A 163 1.24 32.75 -0.15
CA TYR A 163 0.55 31.90 -1.12
C TYR A 163 -0.32 30.81 -0.47
N LEU A 164 -1.37 30.41 -1.20
CA LEU A 164 -2.27 29.31 -0.82
C LEU A 164 -1.49 28.00 -0.62
N LYS A 165 -1.59 27.42 0.57
CA LYS A 165 -0.89 26.19 0.95
C LYS A 165 -1.63 25.42 2.03
N ASN A 166 -1.11 24.23 2.34
CA ASN A 166 -1.59 23.38 3.42
C ASN A 166 -3.09 23.11 3.31
N PHE A 167 -3.59 22.76 2.13
CA PHE A 167 -5.00 22.41 1.98
C PHE A 167 -5.32 21.12 2.75
N ARG A 168 -6.47 21.10 3.43
CA ARG A 168 -7.18 19.90 3.87
C ARG A 168 -8.56 19.87 3.24
N LEU A 169 -9.02 18.69 2.87
CA LEU A 169 -10.37 18.47 2.35
C LEU A 169 -11.01 17.32 3.13
N ILE A 170 -11.84 17.66 4.11
CA ILE A 170 -12.45 16.69 5.03
C ILE A 170 -13.76 16.19 4.44
N MET A 171 -13.85 14.87 4.23
CA MET A 171 -15.05 14.21 3.71
C MET A 171 -16.26 14.37 4.66
N PRO A 172 -17.50 14.23 4.17
CA PRO A 172 -18.69 14.16 5.01
C PRO A 172 -18.75 12.85 5.82
N GLY A 173 -19.50 12.86 6.92
CA GLY A 173 -19.66 11.73 7.82
C GLY A 173 -18.79 11.81 9.07
N GLY A 174 -18.78 10.72 9.82
CA GLY A 174 -18.11 10.65 11.11
C GLY A 174 -17.68 9.24 11.49
N VAL A 175 -17.09 9.14 12.67
CA VAL A 175 -16.65 7.90 13.30
C VAL A 175 -17.34 7.77 14.64
N CYS A 176 -17.80 6.56 14.96
CA CYS A 176 -18.45 6.31 16.24
C CYS A 176 -17.43 6.37 17.39
N GLY A 177 -17.90 6.69 18.59
CA GLY A 177 -17.04 6.74 19.76
C GLY A 177 -17.82 6.92 21.06
N ASN A 178 -17.17 6.60 22.18
CA ASN A 178 -17.71 6.90 23.51
C ASN A 178 -17.33 8.33 23.94
N SER A 179 -16.24 8.87 23.38
CA SER A 179 -15.78 10.25 23.58
C SER A 179 -14.89 10.67 22.41
N LEU A 180 -14.58 11.96 22.28
CA LEU A 180 -13.58 12.47 21.31
C LEU A 180 -12.19 11.83 21.46
N SER A 181 -11.88 11.25 22.63
CA SER A 181 -10.63 10.56 22.92
C SER A 181 -10.72 9.03 22.85
N ASN A 182 -11.90 8.49 22.59
CA ASN A 182 -12.17 7.06 22.60
C ASN A 182 -13.09 6.70 21.43
N LEU A 183 -12.48 6.56 20.24
CA LEU A 183 -13.15 6.33 18.97
C LEU A 183 -13.11 4.85 18.58
N ASP A 184 -14.17 4.40 17.93
CA ASP A 184 -14.28 3.12 17.26
C ASP A 184 -13.90 3.33 15.79
N TYR A 185 -12.58 3.25 15.51
CA TYR A 185 -12.02 3.55 14.19
C TYR A 185 -12.56 2.68 13.04
N PHE A 186 -13.31 1.62 13.33
CA PHE A 186 -13.88 0.73 12.33
C PHE A 186 -15.36 1.03 12.03
N ALA A 187 -15.99 1.91 12.80
CA ALA A 187 -17.42 2.20 12.70
C ALA A 187 -17.69 3.55 12.05
N TYR A 188 -18.11 3.50 10.77
CA TYR A 188 -18.56 4.67 10.02
C TYR A 188 -19.97 5.09 10.44
N CYS A 189 -20.22 6.39 10.52
CA CYS A 189 -21.54 6.91 10.84
C CYS A 189 -21.90 8.17 10.07
N GLN A 190 -23.22 8.37 9.92
CA GLN A 190 -23.79 9.54 9.30
C GLN A 190 -23.87 10.72 10.29
N THR A 191 -23.48 11.90 9.81
CA THR A 191 -23.64 13.19 10.51
C THR A 191 -24.57 14.12 9.72
N SER A 192 -24.77 15.35 10.21
CA SER A 192 -25.47 16.40 9.46
C SER A 192 -24.77 16.81 8.17
N ARG A 193 -23.46 16.54 8.03
CA ARG A 193 -22.71 16.76 6.79
C ARG A 193 -22.91 15.64 5.76
N GLY A 194 -23.48 14.50 6.13
CA GLY A 194 -23.67 13.35 5.23
C GLY A 194 -22.98 12.10 5.74
N GLY A 195 -22.61 11.21 4.83
CA GLY A 195 -22.10 9.87 5.13
C GLY A 195 -23.18 8.82 5.36
N THR A 196 -22.77 7.63 5.77
CA THR A 196 -23.66 6.47 5.96
C THR A 196 -23.32 5.73 7.26
N GLY A 197 -24.18 4.79 7.66
CA GLY A 197 -23.99 4.00 8.87
C GLY A 197 -24.52 4.67 10.14
N SER A 198 -24.48 3.92 11.23
CA SER A 198 -25.04 4.28 12.53
C SER A 198 -24.20 3.72 13.66
N CYS A 199 -24.12 4.43 14.77
CA CYS A 199 -23.36 3.96 15.93
C CYS A 199 -24.12 2.94 16.76
N SER A 200 -23.37 2.07 17.44
CA SER A 200 -23.94 1.11 18.40
C SER A 200 -24.54 1.85 19.61
N SER A 201 -25.41 1.16 20.36
CA SER A 201 -26.00 1.73 21.57
C SER A 201 -24.93 2.24 22.55
N GLY A 202 -25.08 3.48 23.01
CA GLY A 202 -24.15 4.16 23.92
C GLY A 202 -23.00 4.92 23.24
N GLN A 203 -22.82 4.76 21.93
CA GLN A 203 -21.84 5.51 21.16
C GLN A 203 -22.45 6.78 20.54
N THR A 204 -21.63 7.80 20.36
CA THR A 204 -21.95 9.03 19.62
C THR A 204 -21.22 9.03 18.29
N CYS A 205 -21.86 9.55 17.24
CA CYS A 205 -21.20 9.82 15.97
C CYS A 205 -20.42 11.14 16.06
N TYR A 206 -19.09 11.07 16.00
CA TYR A 206 -18.23 12.25 15.97
C TYR A 206 -17.90 12.61 14.53
N ASP A 207 -18.23 13.83 14.15
CA ASP A 207 -17.96 14.31 12.81
C ASP A 207 -16.46 14.34 12.54
N PHE A 208 -16.07 13.93 11.33
CA PHE A 208 -14.67 13.84 10.94
C PHE A 208 -13.88 15.13 11.18
N GLU A 209 -14.50 16.31 11.02
CA GLU A 209 -13.84 17.58 11.28
C GLU A 209 -13.41 17.74 12.76
N GLN A 210 -14.12 17.11 13.69
CA GLN A 210 -13.82 17.19 15.13
C GLN A 210 -12.62 16.32 15.52
N VAL A 211 -12.40 15.24 14.78
CA VAL A 211 -11.53 14.13 15.20
C VAL A 211 -10.39 13.83 14.22
N TYR A 212 -10.36 14.42 13.03
CA TYR A 212 -9.30 14.15 12.06
C TYR A 212 -7.92 14.55 12.62
N TRP A 213 -6.91 13.81 12.20
CA TRP A 213 -5.50 14.13 12.45
C TRP A 213 -5.01 15.16 11.44
N ASP A 214 -4.61 16.33 11.90
CA ASP A 214 -4.13 17.41 11.05
C ASP A 214 -2.62 17.29 10.81
N ARG A 215 -2.24 16.88 9.60
CA ARG A 215 -0.84 16.61 9.23
C ARG A 215 0.13 17.80 9.32
N PHE A 216 -0.37 19.01 9.51
CA PHE A 216 0.48 20.19 9.68
C PHE A 216 0.50 20.75 11.11
N LYS A 217 -0.42 20.31 11.98
CA LYS A 217 -0.53 20.80 13.37
C LYS A 217 -0.31 19.70 14.41
N ASP A 218 -0.76 18.48 14.12
CA ASP A 218 -0.70 17.37 15.05
C ASP A 218 0.62 16.61 14.96
N SER A 219 1.06 16.09 16.10
CA SER A 219 2.21 15.18 16.16
C SER A 219 1.82 13.82 15.57
N THR A 220 2.77 13.13 14.92
CA THR A 220 2.55 11.74 14.45
C THR A 220 2.21 10.79 15.60
N SER A 221 2.59 11.14 16.83
CA SER A 221 2.25 10.38 18.04
C SER A 221 0.74 10.27 18.28
N THR A 222 -0.07 11.18 17.74
CA THR A 222 -1.53 11.19 17.93
C THR A 222 -2.31 10.52 16.78
N MET A 223 -1.62 10.00 15.77
CA MET A 223 -2.23 9.25 14.66
C MET A 223 -3.00 8.03 15.17
N ASN A 224 -4.29 7.98 14.87
CA ASN A 224 -5.26 6.97 15.32
C ASN A 224 -5.33 6.78 16.84
N ASN A 225 -4.87 7.78 17.62
CA ASN A 225 -4.97 7.82 19.07
C ASN A 225 -4.67 9.23 19.63
N PRO A 226 -5.69 10.09 19.88
CA PRO A 226 -7.11 9.88 19.61
C PRO A 226 -7.53 10.31 18.19
N LYS A 227 -6.66 10.92 17.40
CA LYS A 227 -7.05 11.59 16.15
C LYS A 227 -7.13 10.62 14.97
N ALA A 228 -8.27 10.56 14.30
CA ALA A 228 -8.50 9.64 13.21
C ALA A 228 -7.75 10.06 11.94
N VAL A 229 -7.00 9.14 11.34
CA VAL A 229 -6.32 9.36 10.05
C VAL A 229 -7.12 8.72 8.92
N PHE A 230 -7.46 7.44 9.08
CA PHE A 230 -8.07 6.62 8.06
C PHE A 230 -9.60 6.68 8.10
N HIS A 231 -10.23 6.52 6.94
CA HIS A 231 -11.67 6.39 6.86
C HIS A 231 -12.11 5.04 7.49
N PRO A 232 -13.18 5.00 8.32
CA PRO A 232 -13.58 3.76 9.00
C PRO A 232 -13.99 2.63 8.04
N GLU A 233 -14.65 2.96 6.93
CA GLU A 233 -14.99 1.96 5.89
C GLU A 233 -13.72 1.31 5.30
N PHE A 234 -12.67 2.09 5.05
CA PHE A 234 -11.38 1.57 4.56
C PHE A 234 -10.76 0.58 5.55
N LEU A 235 -10.71 0.96 6.84
CA LEU A 235 -10.21 0.06 7.89
C LEU A 235 -11.05 -1.21 8.02
N SER A 236 -12.38 -1.10 7.93
CA SER A 236 -13.30 -2.24 8.02
C SER A 236 -13.16 -3.23 6.87
N ARG A 237 -12.72 -2.81 5.68
CA ARG A 237 -12.42 -3.73 4.56
C ARG A 237 -11.08 -4.44 4.69
N LEU A 238 -10.22 -3.99 5.61
CA LEU A 238 -8.88 -4.56 5.78
C LEU A 238 -8.69 -5.36 7.08
N LYS A 239 -9.54 -5.17 8.10
CA LYS A 239 -9.36 -5.71 9.45
C LYS A 239 -9.21 -7.23 9.57
N LYS A 240 -9.61 -8.01 8.56
CA LYS A 240 -9.49 -9.48 8.57
C LYS A 240 -8.19 -9.99 7.94
N TYR A 241 -7.45 -9.16 7.21
CA TYR A 241 -6.17 -9.57 6.65
C TYR A 241 -5.11 -9.67 7.75
N ARG A 242 -4.25 -10.69 7.65
CA ARG A 242 -3.10 -10.91 8.53
C ARG A 242 -2.03 -9.83 8.37
N ALA A 243 -1.82 -9.41 7.12
CA ALA A 243 -0.69 -8.60 6.71
C ALA A 243 -1.06 -7.76 5.48
N ILE A 244 -0.40 -6.62 5.34
CA ILE A 244 -0.56 -5.71 4.21
C ILE A 244 0.78 -5.55 3.50
N ARG A 245 0.79 -5.72 2.18
CA ARG A 245 1.94 -5.41 1.33
C ARG A 245 1.79 -4.02 0.72
N TYR A 246 2.76 -3.16 1.02
CA TYR A 246 2.69 -1.73 0.77
C TYR A 246 3.33 -1.31 -0.56
N MET A 247 3.59 -2.27 -1.47
CA MET A 247 4.25 -2.09 -2.77
C MET A 247 3.80 -0.82 -3.51
N ASN A 248 2.50 -0.68 -3.76
CA ASN A 248 1.93 0.47 -4.48
C ASN A 248 2.02 1.78 -3.68
N TRP A 249 1.80 1.73 -2.37
CA TRP A 249 1.93 2.89 -1.49
C TRP A 249 3.36 3.40 -1.40
N MET A 250 4.34 2.52 -1.55
CA MET A 250 5.75 2.87 -1.58
C MET A 250 6.22 3.37 -2.95
N ALA A 251 5.36 3.33 -3.98
CA ALA A 251 5.71 3.65 -5.38
C ALA A 251 7.04 3.00 -5.80
N ILE A 252 7.16 1.69 -5.50
CA ILE A 252 8.47 1.03 -5.54
C ILE A 252 8.99 0.81 -6.95
N THR A 253 8.09 0.56 -7.90
CA THR A 253 8.40 0.26 -9.29
C THR A 253 9.16 1.41 -9.92
N ASN A 254 10.41 1.14 -10.32
CA ASN A 254 11.32 2.13 -10.86
C ASN A 254 11.59 3.31 -9.91
N SER A 255 11.43 3.15 -8.59
CA SER A 255 11.54 4.25 -7.62
C SER A 255 12.84 5.06 -7.78
N PRO A 256 12.79 6.41 -7.70
CA PRO A 256 13.96 7.25 -7.82
C PRO A 256 14.77 7.35 -6.51
N LEU A 257 14.24 6.82 -5.41
CA LEU A 257 14.81 6.99 -4.07
C LEU A 257 16.15 6.25 -3.90
N GLN A 258 17.16 6.98 -3.44
CA GLN A 258 18.50 6.47 -3.11
C GLN A 258 18.89 6.75 -1.66
N HIS A 259 18.58 7.95 -1.16
CA HIS A 259 19.00 8.46 0.15
C HIS A 259 17.80 8.72 1.07
N TRP A 260 17.99 8.53 2.38
CA TRP A 260 16.90 8.64 3.36
C TRP A 260 16.20 10.00 3.33
N SER A 261 16.96 11.07 3.10
CA SER A 261 16.46 12.45 3.00
C SER A 261 15.51 12.69 1.82
N GLU A 262 15.44 11.78 0.84
CA GLU A 262 14.62 11.95 -0.36
C GLU A 262 13.19 11.45 -0.18
N ARG A 263 12.92 10.68 0.89
CA ARG A 263 11.60 10.09 1.18
C ARG A 263 10.48 11.13 1.22
N ALA A 264 9.24 10.66 1.10
CA ALA A 264 8.08 11.52 1.27
C ALA A 264 7.98 12.08 2.71
N ASP A 265 7.57 13.34 2.81
CA ASP A 265 7.32 14.06 4.05
C ASP A 265 5.82 14.29 4.24
N ILE A 266 5.33 14.23 5.49
CA ILE A 266 3.90 14.34 5.84
C ILE A 266 3.27 15.70 5.47
N LYS A 267 4.07 16.72 5.16
CA LYS A 267 3.61 18.06 4.78
C LYS A 267 3.58 18.28 3.26
N GLN A 268 3.99 17.28 2.47
CA GLN A 268 3.95 17.39 1.01
C GLN A 268 2.52 17.60 0.51
N GLN A 269 2.37 18.33 -0.60
CA GLN A 269 1.07 18.63 -1.18
C GLN A 269 0.22 17.38 -1.43
N THR A 270 0.82 16.34 -2.02
CA THR A 270 0.21 15.05 -2.31
C THR A 270 1.22 13.91 -2.14
N TYR A 271 0.72 12.69 -1.97
CA TYR A 271 1.47 11.44 -2.03
C TYR A 271 1.14 10.59 -3.26
N ALA A 272 0.28 11.09 -4.16
CA ALA A 272 -0.08 10.38 -5.37
C ALA A 272 1.12 10.16 -6.28
N ASP A 273 1.23 8.94 -6.83
CA ASP A 273 2.28 8.61 -7.77
C ASP A 273 2.05 9.38 -9.09
N ALA A 274 3.01 10.22 -9.45
CA ALA A 274 2.94 11.07 -10.63
C ALA A 274 3.37 10.35 -11.92
N SER A 275 3.79 9.07 -11.83
CA SER A 275 4.32 8.29 -12.94
C SER A 275 3.37 8.24 -14.14
N PHE A 276 2.06 8.17 -13.88
CA PHE A 276 1.01 8.12 -14.91
C PHE A 276 0.62 9.47 -15.51
N THR A 277 1.02 10.60 -14.91
CA THR A 277 0.55 11.95 -15.31
C THR A 277 1.66 12.86 -15.79
N SER A 278 2.86 12.80 -15.21
CA SER A 278 3.99 13.68 -15.58
C SER A 278 5.26 12.94 -15.95
N GLY A 279 5.23 11.59 -15.92
CA GLY A 279 6.42 10.75 -16.10
C GLY A 279 7.42 10.84 -14.94
N GLN A 280 7.13 11.61 -13.89
CA GLN A 280 7.94 11.66 -12.68
C GLN A 280 7.49 10.53 -11.74
N GLN A 281 8.39 9.60 -11.43
CA GLN A 281 8.10 8.54 -10.47
C GLN A 281 7.87 9.12 -9.08
N GLY A 282 6.78 8.72 -8.44
CA GLY A 282 6.42 9.15 -7.09
C GLY A 282 7.43 8.69 -6.03
N LYS A 283 7.39 9.38 -4.88
CA LYS A 283 8.20 9.03 -3.70
C LYS A 283 7.53 7.99 -2.78
N GLY A 284 6.30 7.59 -3.13
CA GLY A 284 5.40 6.86 -2.25
C GLY A 284 4.87 7.74 -1.11
N ILE A 285 4.12 7.12 -0.21
CA ILE A 285 3.56 7.73 0.99
C ILE A 285 4.59 7.77 2.13
N PRO A 286 4.53 8.77 3.04
CA PRO A 286 5.40 8.77 4.22
C PRO A 286 5.22 7.50 5.07
N TYR A 287 6.34 6.94 5.55
CA TYR A 287 6.37 5.70 6.35
C TYR A 287 5.54 5.77 7.63
N GLU A 288 5.30 6.98 8.16
CA GLU A 288 4.42 7.24 9.27
C GLU A 288 3.00 6.70 9.02
N PHE A 289 2.46 6.81 7.81
CA PHE A 289 1.14 6.28 7.47
C PHE A 289 1.13 4.75 7.33
N ILE A 290 2.22 4.15 6.85
CA ILE A 290 2.38 2.68 6.80
C ILE A 290 2.35 2.11 8.22
N VAL A 291 3.11 2.71 9.14
CA VAL A 291 3.11 2.36 10.56
C VAL A 291 1.72 2.57 11.17
N ALA A 292 1.10 3.73 10.95
CA ALA A 292 -0.21 4.05 11.51
C ALA A 292 -1.29 3.05 11.06
N LEU A 293 -1.26 2.62 9.79
CA LEU A 293 -2.21 1.63 9.26
C LEU A 293 -1.95 0.24 9.87
N SER A 294 -0.68 -0.19 9.91
CA SER A 294 -0.33 -1.50 10.47
C SER A 294 -0.67 -1.60 11.95
N ASN A 295 -0.39 -0.54 12.72
CA ASN A 295 -0.69 -0.46 14.14
C ASN A 295 -2.20 -0.49 14.42
N ILE A 296 -3.02 0.26 13.67
CA ILE A 296 -4.47 0.29 13.90
C ILE A 296 -5.17 -0.99 13.45
N LEU A 297 -4.71 -1.60 12.35
CA LEU A 297 -5.23 -2.88 11.87
C LEU A 297 -4.64 -4.09 12.60
N ASN A 298 -3.58 -3.92 13.39
CA ASN A 298 -2.80 -5.03 13.94
C ASN A 298 -2.35 -6.01 12.84
N THR A 299 -1.75 -5.49 11.77
CA THR A 299 -1.28 -6.26 10.61
C THR A 299 0.24 -6.25 10.50
N ASP A 300 0.84 -7.37 10.10
CA ASP A 300 2.24 -7.35 9.69
C ASP A 300 2.40 -6.47 8.44
N ALA A 301 3.54 -5.80 8.31
CA ALA A 301 3.83 -4.92 7.19
C ALA A 301 4.82 -5.58 6.24
N TRP A 302 4.52 -5.62 4.95
CA TRP A 302 5.46 -6.03 3.93
C TRP A 302 5.95 -4.83 3.14
N LEU A 303 7.26 -4.60 3.22
CA LEU A 303 7.96 -3.48 2.62
C LEU A 303 8.82 -3.96 1.45
N ASN A 304 8.76 -3.21 0.36
CA ASN A 304 9.65 -3.36 -0.78
C ASN A 304 10.73 -2.27 -0.70
N ILE A 305 12.00 -2.64 -0.77
CA ILE A 305 13.12 -1.71 -0.61
C ILE A 305 13.54 -1.14 -1.97
N PRO A 306 13.65 0.20 -2.16
CA PRO A 306 13.97 0.78 -3.46
C PRO A 306 15.26 0.21 -4.05
N ALA A 307 15.24 -0.13 -5.34
CA ALA A 307 16.34 -0.84 -6.00
C ALA A 307 17.68 -0.12 -5.86
N LYS A 308 17.65 1.22 -5.96
CA LYS A 308 18.81 2.13 -5.92
C LYS A 308 19.15 2.63 -4.52
N SER A 309 18.44 2.17 -3.48
CA SER A 309 18.65 2.63 -2.11
C SER A 309 20.04 2.26 -1.56
N THR A 310 20.64 3.22 -0.86
CA THR A 310 21.93 3.05 -0.17
C THR A 310 21.81 2.21 1.11
N ASN A 311 22.94 1.79 1.68
CA ASN A 311 22.96 1.13 2.98
C ASN A 311 22.47 2.05 4.11
N ASP A 312 22.77 3.35 4.05
CA ASP A 312 22.26 4.33 5.01
C ASP A 312 20.73 4.43 4.94
N TYR A 313 20.14 4.48 3.74
CA TYR A 313 18.68 4.43 3.58
C TYR A 313 18.08 3.23 4.33
N ASN A 314 18.66 2.04 4.13
CA ASN A 314 18.20 0.81 4.76
C ASN A 314 18.36 0.84 6.28
N LEU A 315 19.47 1.38 6.79
CA LEU A 315 19.70 1.55 8.23
C LEU A 315 18.67 2.49 8.86
N GLN A 316 18.40 3.63 8.23
CA GLN A 316 17.44 4.61 8.72
C GLN A 316 16.01 4.08 8.70
N LEU A 317 15.61 3.42 7.59
CA LEU A 317 14.29 2.79 7.48
C LEU A 317 14.11 1.69 8.52
N ALA A 318 15.10 0.81 8.70
CA ALA A 318 15.05 -0.23 9.71
C ALA A 318 14.90 0.32 11.13
N ASN A 319 15.65 1.38 11.48
CA ASN A 319 15.52 2.05 12.78
C ASN A 319 14.14 2.70 12.95
N PHE A 320 13.65 3.39 11.92
CA PHE A 320 12.33 3.99 11.93
C PHE A 320 11.23 2.94 12.19
N MET A 321 11.25 1.83 11.44
CA MET A 321 10.24 0.78 11.60
C MET A 321 10.36 0.06 12.95
N LYS A 322 11.58 -0.24 13.41
CA LYS A 322 11.84 -0.85 14.74
C LYS A 322 11.19 -0.05 15.86
N ASN A 323 11.31 1.28 15.80
CA ASN A 323 10.91 2.19 16.87
C ASN A 323 9.42 2.52 16.85
N ASN A 324 8.76 2.48 15.68
CA ASN A 324 7.39 3.00 15.53
C ASN A 324 6.34 1.91 15.24
N LEU A 325 6.71 0.80 14.61
CA LEU A 325 5.80 -0.33 14.43
C LEU A 325 5.59 -1.05 15.76
N ALA A 326 4.35 -1.46 16.06
CA ALA A 326 4.02 -2.22 17.25
C ALA A 326 4.94 -3.45 17.43
N SER A 327 5.35 -3.70 18.67
CA SER A 327 6.38 -4.69 18.99
C SER A 327 5.96 -6.15 18.73
N ASP A 328 4.66 -6.41 18.66
CA ASP A 328 4.05 -7.69 18.32
C ASP A 328 3.87 -7.92 16.82
N LEU A 329 4.09 -6.89 15.99
CA LEU A 329 4.01 -6.96 14.54
C LEU A 329 5.36 -7.28 13.88
N LYS A 330 5.27 -7.97 12.75
CA LYS A 330 6.42 -8.36 11.92
C LYS A 330 6.54 -7.52 10.64
N LEU A 331 7.75 -7.52 10.10
CA LEU A 331 8.14 -6.82 8.88
C LEU A 331 8.67 -7.80 7.85
N TYR A 332 8.03 -7.90 6.68
CA TYR A 332 8.63 -8.56 5.52
C TYR A 332 9.52 -7.57 4.78
N ILE A 333 10.75 -7.99 4.50
CA ILE A 333 11.78 -7.18 3.83
C ILE A 333 12.10 -7.82 2.47
N GLU A 334 11.53 -7.24 1.42
CA GLU A 334 11.75 -7.65 0.02
C GLU A 334 12.62 -6.62 -0.68
N TYR A 335 13.68 -7.05 -1.37
CA TYR A 335 14.44 -6.14 -2.22
C TYR A 335 13.65 -5.88 -3.51
N THR A 336 13.34 -4.62 -3.80
CA THR A 336 12.53 -4.15 -4.95
C THR A 336 11.20 -4.90 -5.14
N ASN A 337 10.62 -4.85 -6.34
CA ASN A 337 9.42 -5.58 -6.77
C ASN A 337 9.64 -6.17 -8.16
N GLU A 338 9.42 -7.49 -8.31
CA GLU A 338 9.29 -8.20 -9.59
C GLU A 338 10.33 -7.90 -10.69
N VAL A 339 11.55 -7.53 -10.29
CA VAL A 339 12.65 -7.17 -11.21
C VAL A 339 13.15 -8.35 -12.05
N PHE A 340 12.48 -9.50 -12.02
CA PHE A 340 12.65 -10.54 -13.03
C PHE A 340 11.98 -10.16 -14.36
N SER A 341 11.00 -9.26 -14.37
CA SER A 341 10.28 -8.84 -15.58
C SER A 341 10.92 -7.62 -16.24
N TYR A 342 11.37 -7.76 -17.48
CA TYR A 342 12.02 -6.70 -18.25
C TYR A 342 11.06 -5.57 -18.63
N ASP A 343 9.83 -5.87 -19.08
CA ASP A 343 8.99 -4.88 -19.77
C ASP A 343 8.33 -3.83 -18.84
N ALA A 344 7.93 -4.22 -17.61
CA ALA A 344 7.26 -3.32 -16.68
C ALA A 344 8.21 -2.62 -15.68
N PHE A 345 9.45 -3.11 -15.55
CA PHE A 345 10.41 -2.71 -14.51
C PHE A 345 11.79 -2.36 -15.09
N VAL A 346 11.80 -1.83 -16.33
CA VAL A 346 13.01 -1.62 -17.16
C VAL A 346 14.12 -0.87 -16.41
N ASP A 347 13.81 0.18 -15.65
CA ASP A 347 14.85 1.00 -14.99
C ASP A 347 15.55 0.21 -13.88
N ASP A 348 14.78 -0.51 -13.06
CA ASP A 348 15.32 -1.34 -11.99
C ASP A 348 16.07 -2.55 -12.57
N TYR A 349 15.53 -3.18 -13.62
CA TYR A 349 16.16 -4.29 -14.34
C TYR A 349 17.54 -3.90 -14.90
N ASN A 350 17.59 -2.77 -15.63
CA ASN A 350 18.82 -2.27 -16.22
C ASN A 350 19.82 -1.80 -15.16
N TYR A 351 19.35 -1.20 -14.07
CA TYR A 351 20.19 -0.87 -12.93
C TYR A 351 20.85 -2.13 -12.36
N MET A 352 20.11 -3.21 -12.16
CA MET A 352 20.67 -4.48 -11.65
C MET A 352 21.69 -5.08 -12.62
N ILE A 353 21.45 -5.04 -13.93
CA ILE A 353 22.43 -5.49 -14.93
C ILE A 353 23.72 -4.65 -14.84
N ALA A 354 23.60 -3.32 -14.74
CA ALA A 354 24.77 -2.45 -14.64
C ALA A 354 25.58 -2.73 -13.38
N MET A 355 24.92 -2.94 -12.24
CA MET A 355 25.57 -3.29 -10.98
C MET A 355 26.17 -4.70 -11.00
N ALA A 356 25.49 -5.66 -11.61
CA ALA A 356 26.03 -7.00 -11.80
C ALA A 356 27.31 -6.96 -12.65
N ASN A 357 27.32 -6.19 -13.74
CA ASN A 357 28.49 -6.00 -14.59
C ASN A 357 29.66 -5.36 -13.84
N SER A 358 29.41 -4.32 -13.03
CA SER A 358 30.46 -3.64 -12.26
C SER A 358 31.08 -4.54 -11.19
N LEU A 359 30.33 -5.53 -10.70
CA LEU A 359 30.78 -6.53 -9.74
C LEU A 359 31.33 -7.82 -10.38
N GLY A 360 31.40 -7.89 -11.71
CA GLY A 360 31.87 -9.09 -12.43
C GLY A 360 30.93 -10.30 -12.30
N ILE A 361 29.65 -10.09 -11.97
CA ILE A 361 28.64 -11.15 -11.89
C ILE A 361 28.28 -11.59 -13.32
N THR A 362 28.56 -12.85 -13.64
CA THR A 362 28.29 -13.45 -14.95
C THR A 362 27.00 -14.28 -14.93
N GLY A 363 26.39 -14.46 -16.10
CA GLY A 363 25.13 -15.20 -16.26
C GLY A 363 24.51 -14.90 -17.63
N GLY A 364 23.83 -15.89 -18.19
CA GLY A 364 23.10 -15.77 -19.45
C GLY A 364 21.60 -15.53 -19.25
N ASP A 365 20.82 -15.94 -20.24
CA ASP A 365 19.37 -15.78 -20.26
C ASP A 365 18.67 -16.86 -19.44
N THR A 366 17.44 -16.54 -19.01
CA THR A 366 16.48 -17.48 -18.41
C THR A 366 15.18 -17.43 -19.25
N PHE A 367 14.00 -17.42 -18.62
CA PHE A 367 12.79 -16.93 -19.28
C PHE A 367 12.95 -15.48 -19.78
N PHE A 368 13.81 -14.68 -19.12
CA PHE A 368 14.12 -13.30 -19.52
C PHE A 368 15.59 -13.12 -19.94
N PRO A 369 15.89 -12.17 -20.86
CA PRO A 369 17.25 -11.84 -21.25
C PRO A 369 18.11 -11.38 -20.08
N SER A 370 19.32 -11.92 -19.91
CA SER A 370 20.21 -11.68 -18.76
C SER A 370 19.62 -12.07 -17.39
N GLY A 371 18.56 -12.88 -17.34
CA GLY A 371 17.88 -13.19 -16.07
C GLY A 371 18.75 -13.84 -15.01
N VAL A 372 19.75 -14.67 -15.38
CA VAL A 372 20.70 -15.24 -14.40
C VAL A 372 21.50 -14.13 -13.71
N LYS A 373 21.95 -13.14 -14.48
CA LYS A 373 22.74 -12.02 -13.96
C LYS A 373 21.91 -11.17 -12.97
N VAL A 374 20.66 -10.92 -13.32
CA VAL A 374 19.71 -10.19 -12.45
C VAL A 374 19.42 -10.99 -11.18
N ALA A 375 19.12 -12.28 -11.28
CA ALA A 375 18.89 -13.15 -10.13
C ALA A 375 20.07 -13.14 -9.13
N ARG A 376 21.30 -13.23 -9.65
CA ARG A 376 22.52 -13.26 -8.82
C ARG A 376 22.78 -11.93 -8.12
N TYR A 377 22.67 -10.81 -8.83
CA TYR A 377 22.79 -9.50 -8.20
C TYR A 377 21.70 -9.25 -7.17
N TYR A 378 20.45 -9.59 -7.50
CA TYR A 378 19.33 -9.56 -6.57
C TYR A 378 19.64 -10.30 -5.27
N SER A 379 20.15 -11.53 -5.39
CA SER A 379 20.48 -12.40 -4.25
C SER A 379 21.52 -11.78 -3.33
N ARG A 380 22.62 -11.29 -3.90
CA ARG A 380 23.67 -10.62 -3.15
C ARG A 380 23.14 -9.38 -2.43
N ARG A 381 22.45 -8.50 -3.17
CA ARG A 381 21.95 -7.23 -2.64
C ARG A 381 20.86 -7.42 -1.58
N ALA A 382 19.98 -8.42 -1.77
CA ALA A 382 19.00 -8.81 -0.76
C ALA A 382 19.69 -9.26 0.54
N GLY A 383 20.72 -10.10 0.47
CA GLY A 383 21.50 -10.53 1.64
C GLY A 383 22.18 -9.37 2.38
N GLU A 384 22.76 -8.40 1.64
CA GLU A 384 23.33 -7.19 2.24
C GLU A 384 22.27 -6.37 3.01
N ILE A 385 21.11 -6.16 2.40
CA ILE A 385 19.97 -5.47 3.02
C ILE A 385 19.51 -6.25 4.25
N HIS A 386 19.25 -7.55 4.12
CA HIS A 386 18.82 -8.40 5.23
C HIS A 386 19.81 -8.35 6.40
N SER A 387 21.12 -8.29 6.14
CA SER A 387 22.16 -8.13 7.16
C SER A 387 22.04 -6.81 7.94
N ILE A 388 21.77 -5.70 7.25
CA ILE A 388 21.54 -4.39 7.90
C ILE A 388 20.33 -4.47 8.83
N TRP A 389 19.22 -5.02 8.33
CA TRP A 389 17.99 -5.17 9.10
C TRP A 389 18.17 -6.09 10.31
N ARG A 390 18.89 -7.22 10.17
CA ARG A 390 19.25 -8.09 11.31
C ARG A 390 20.08 -7.35 12.35
N GLY A 391 21.02 -6.50 11.95
CA GLY A 391 21.82 -5.70 12.88
C GLY A 391 20.94 -4.80 13.75
N VAL A 392 20.02 -4.07 13.12
CA VAL A 392 19.07 -3.18 13.81
C VAL A 392 18.11 -3.97 14.71
N PHE A 393 17.62 -5.11 14.24
CA PHE A 393 16.67 -5.97 14.97
C PHE A 393 17.33 -7.05 15.82
N SER A 394 18.63 -6.97 16.11
CA SER A 394 19.40 -8.00 16.84
C SER A 394 18.81 -8.38 18.20
N SER A 395 18.18 -7.45 18.91
CA SER A 395 17.47 -7.70 20.19
C SER A 395 16.05 -8.25 20.04
N GLN A 396 15.52 -8.31 18.81
CA GLN A 396 14.14 -8.69 18.47
C GLN A 396 14.07 -9.36 17.07
N PRO A 397 14.90 -10.39 16.80
CA PRO A 397 15.07 -10.93 15.43
C PRO A 397 13.79 -11.54 14.86
N SER A 398 12.87 -12.01 15.72
CA SER A 398 11.58 -12.58 15.31
C SER A 398 10.61 -11.58 14.68
N ARG A 399 10.91 -10.27 14.72
CA ARG A 399 10.09 -9.21 14.13
C ARG A 399 10.39 -8.94 12.66
N ILE A 400 11.41 -9.54 12.07
CA ILE A 400 11.68 -9.42 10.64
C ILE A 400 11.53 -10.76 9.93
N ILE A 401 11.09 -10.70 8.67
CA ILE A 401 10.93 -11.82 7.76
C ILE A 401 11.66 -11.43 6.47
N ARG A 402 12.78 -12.09 6.20
CA ARG A 402 13.65 -11.81 5.05
C ARG A 402 13.11 -12.55 3.84
N ALA A 403 12.70 -11.81 2.81
CA ALA A 403 12.06 -12.37 1.63
C ALA A 403 13.01 -12.34 0.42
N LEU A 404 13.06 -13.47 -0.30
CA LEU A 404 13.58 -13.56 -1.66
C LEU A 404 12.40 -13.74 -2.60
N SER A 405 12.26 -12.87 -3.59
CA SER A 405 11.10 -12.82 -4.50
C SER A 405 11.44 -13.39 -5.87
N THR A 406 10.57 -14.26 -6.40
CA THR A 406 10.71 -14.88 -7.73
C THR A 406 9.34 -15.05 -8.39
N LEU A 407 9.29 -15.63 -9.58
CA LEU A 407 8.04 -15.92 -10.30
C LEU A 407 7.67 -17.41 -10.26
N ASN A 408 6.39 -17.70 -10.46
CA ASN A 408 5.85 -19.06 -10.40
C ASN A 408 6.30 -19.98 -11.55
N VAL A 409 6.56 -19.44 -12.74
CA VAL A 409 6.84 -20.25 -13.95
C VAL A 409 8.30 -20.63 -14.16
N ASP A 410 9.26 -19.88 -13.60
CA ASP A 410 10.70 -20.08 -13.88
C ASP A 410 11.47 -20.63 -12.68
N THR A 411 11.53 -21.96 -12.62
CA THR A 411 12.31 -22.66 -11.59
C THR A 411 13.82 -22.53 -11.77
N ALA A 412 14.32 -22.21 -12.96
CA ALA A 412 15.74 -22.00 -13.20
C ALA A 412 16.19 -20.65 -12.62
N TYR A 413 15.43 -19.58 -12.89
CA TYR A 413 15.61 -18.29 -12.22
C TYR A 413 15.52 -18.43 -10.70
N THR A 414 14.52 -19.17 -10.21
CA THR A 414 14.34 -19.39 -8.76
C THR A 414 15.54 -20.11 -8.13
N ARG A 415 16.15 -21.10 -8.82
CA ARG A 415 17.39 -21.74 -8.35
C ARG A 415 18.56 -20.77 -8.29
N GLU A 416 18.72 -19.92 -9.30
CA GLU A 416 19.78 -18.90 -9.28
C GLU A 416 19.58 -17.91 -8.12
N VAL A 417 18.35 -17.49 -7.85
CA VAL A 417 18.06 -16.62 -6.70
C VAL A 417 18.40 -17.31 -5.39
N LEU A 418 18.04 -18.57 -5.21
CA LEU A 418 18.25 -19.28 -3.95
C LEU A 418 19.73 -19.65 -3.72
N ASP A 419 20.40 -20.19 -4.73
CA ASP A 419 21.68 -20.89 -4.56
C ASP A 419 22.90 -20.01 -4.80
N TYR A 420 22.75 -18.87 -5.49
CA TYR A 420 23.85 -17.94 -5.64
C TYR A 420 24.28 -17.40 -4.27
N GLU A 421 25.54 -17.64 -3.92
CA GLU A 421 26.13 -17.29 -2.61
C GLU A 421 25.36 -17.87 -1.42
N ASP A 422 24.67 -19.00 -1.60
CA ASP A 422 23.80 -19.61 -0.59
C ASP A 422 22.78 -18.61 0.00
N SER A 423 22.24 -17.69 -0.81
CA SER A 423 21.34 -16.62 -0.33
C SER A 423 20.15 -17.15 0.48
N TYR A 424 19.68 -18.37 0.18
CA TYR A 424 18.63 -19.04 0.93
C TYR A 424 18.92 -19.18 2.43
N LYS A 425 20.20 -19.26 2.84
CA LYS A 425 20.58 -19.30 4.27
C LYS A 425 20.32 -17.98 4.96
N ASP A 426 20.21 -16.89 4.20
CA ASP A 426 19.92 -15.56 4.71
C ASP A 426 18.46 -15.11 4.58
N ALA A 427 17.58 -15.99 4.12
CA ALA A 427 16.16 -15.72 3.95
C ALA A 427 15.30 -16.53 4.94
N ASP A 428 14.05 -16.09 5.14
CA ASP A 428 13.03 -16.80 5.91
C ASP A 428 11.89 -17.30 5.01
N VAL A 429 11.68 -16.63 3.86
CA VAL A 429 10.63 -16.97 2.90
C VAL A 429 11.16 -16.91 1.46
N LEU A 430 10.72 -17.87 0.64
CA LEU A 430 10.62 -17.68 -0.81
C LEU A 430 9.23 -17.10 -1.11
N ALA A 431 9.21 -15.92 -1.71
CA ALA A 431 8.01 -15.22 -2.14
C ALA A 431 7.79 -15.45 -3.64
N VAL A 432 6.60 -15.92 -4.01
CA VAL A 432 6.21 -16.21 -5.41
C VAL A 432 4.84 -15.59 -5.72
N ASN A 433 4.48 -15.41 -7.00
CA ASN A 433 3.09 -15.05 -7.32
C ASN A 433 2.18 -16.29 -7.33
N GLY A 434 0.88 -16.06 -7.20
CA GLY A 434 -0.18 -17.07 -7.18
C GLY A 434 -1.27 -16.81 -8.22
N TYR A 435 -0.89 -16.36 -9.42
CA TYR A 435 -1.85 -16.04 -10.47
C TYR A 435 -2.31 -17.24 -11.27
N PHE A 436 -3.62 -17.42 -11.42
CA PHE A 436 -4.20 -18.33 -12.40
C PHE A 436 -4.65 -17.54 -13.64
N MET A 437 -4.22 -18.03 -14.81
CA MET A 437 -4.58 -17.47 -16.12
C MET A 437 -4.56 -18.55 -17.20
N GLY A 438 -3.56 -19.45 -17.17
CA GLY A 438 -3.40 -20.49 -18.18
C GLY A 438 -3.38 -19.92 -19.60
N ASN A 439 -4.15 -20.50 -20.50
CA ASN A 439 -4.22 -20.03 -21.88
C ASN A 439 -4.95 -18.68 -22.04
N LEU A 440 -5.66 -18.18 -21.02
CA LEU A 440 -6.40 -16.90 -21.08
C LEU A 440 -5.51 -15.65 -21.21
N TYR A 441 -4.20 -15.79 -21.07
CA TYR A 441 -3.22 -14.70 -21.19
C TYR A 441 -2.33 -14.81 -22.44
N ARG A 442 -2.42 -15.92 -23.20
CA ARG A 442 -1.49 -16.18 -24.31
C ARG A 442 -1.95 -15.45 -25.57
N THR A 443 -1.19 -14.46 -26.01
CA THR A 443 -1.49 -13.61 -27.19
C THR A 443 -1.66 -14.40 -28.49
N GLN A 444 -1.01 -15.56 -28.62
CA GLN A 444 -1.20 -16.46 -29.76
C GLN A 444 -2.62 -17.04 -29.88
N TYR A 445 -3.43 -16.97 -28.82
CA TYR A 445 -4.83 -17.41 -28.79
C TYR A 445 -5.83 -16.24 -28.74
N GLU A 446 -5.40 -15.01 -29.06
CA GLU A 446 -6.22 -13.81 -28.91
C GLU A 446 -7.61 -13.94 -29.57
N ASN A 447 -7.69 -14.46 -30.80
CA ASN A 447 -8.96 -14.61 -31.51
C ASN A 447 -9.89 -15.63 -30.85
N GLN A 448 -9.35 -16.73 -30.32
CA GLN A 448 -10.10 -17.72 -29.56
C GLN A 448 -10.61 -17.11 -28.27
N ILE A 449 -9.76 -16.37 -27.54
CA ILE A 449 -10.10 -15.70 -26.28
C ILE A 449 -11.19 -14.65 -26.50
N ALA A 450 -11.12 -13.88 -27.59
CA ALA A 450 -12.12 -12.89 -27.96
C ALA A 450 -13.51 -13.48 -28.25
N ALA A 451 -13.59 -14.77 -28.59
CA ALA A 451 -14.83 -15.49 -28.86
C ALA A 451 -15.42 -16.20 -27.64
N LEU A 452 -14.71 -16.23 -26.50
CA LEU A 452 -15.16 -16.93 -25.31
C LEU A 452 -16.39 -16.28 -24.67
N THR A 453 -17.29 -17.11 -24.17
CA THR A 453 -18.32 -16.71 -23.22
C THR A 453 -17.79 -16.78 -21.78
N VAL A 454 -18.56 -16.25 -20.83
CA VAL A 454 -18.27 -16.44 -19.38
C VAL A 454 -18.21 -17.93 -19.01
N ASN A 455 -19.04 -18.78 -19.62
CA ASN A 455 -19.01 -20.22 -19.37
C ASN A 455 -17.71 -20.86 -19.86
N ASP A 456 -17.19 -20.42 -21.00
CA ASP A 456 -15.95 -20.95 -21.55
C ASP A 456 -14.75 -20.52 -20.70
N ILE A 457 -14.76 -19.31 -20.13
CA ILE A 457 -13.74 -18.89 -19.15
C ILE A 457 -13.71 -19.84 -17.96
N PHE A 458 -14.87 -20.14 -17.36
CA PHE A 458 -14.90 -21.08 -16.23
C PHE A 458 -14.56 -22.51 -16.63
N THR A 459 -14.85 -22.93 -17.85
CA THR A 459 -14.39 -24.22 -18.40
C THR A 459 -12.87 -24.24 -18.50
N GLU A 460 -12.25 -23.25 -19.14
CA GLU A 460 -10.78 -23.15 -19.26
C GLU A 460 -10.11 -23.10 -17.87
N THR A 461 -10.71 -22.38 -16.93
CA THR A 461 -10.15 -22.18 -15.59
C THR A 461 -10.16 -23.46 -14.76
N ASN A 462 -11.27 -24.20 -14.77
CA ASN A 462 -11.48 -25.35 -13.89
C ASN A 462 -11.17 -26.70 -14.54
N ASN A 463 -11.35 -26.81 -15.86
CA ASN A 463 -11.25 -28.08 -16.60
C ASN A 463 -10.23 -28.03 -17.76
N GLY A 464 -9.90 -26.84 -18.25
CA GLY A 464 -9.09 -26.65 -19.46
C GLY A 464 -9.87 -26.97 -20.73
N GLY A 465 -9.21 -26.94 -21.88
CA GLY A 465 -9.78 -27.44 -23.13
C GLY A 465 -10.67 -26.49 -23.93
N ALA A 466 -11.04 -25.32 -23.39
CA ALA A 466 -11.96 -24.40 -24.07
C ALA A 466 -11.24 -23.55 -25.14
N ILE A 467 -9.96 -23.24 -24.92
CA ILE A 467 -9.12 -22.52 -25.91
C ILE A 467 -8.37 -23.54 -26.78
N VAL A 468 -7.70 -24.50 -26.15
CA VAL A 468 -6.92 -25.55 -26.82
C VAL A 468 -7.47 -26.90 -26.38
N PRO A 469 -8.12 -27.68 -27.27
CA PRO A 469 -8.66 -28.99 -26.91
C PRO A 469 -7.61 -29.91 -26.25
N GLY A 470 -7.96 -30.48 -25.10
CA GLY A 470 -7.07 -31.37 -24.34
C GLY A 470 -5.99 -30.66 -23.49
N SER A 471 -5.96 -29.33 -23.45
CA SER A 471 -5.07 -28.59 -22.56
C SER A 471 -5.48 -28.70 -21.08
N GLN A 472 -4.51 -28.53 -20.20
CA GLN A 472 -4.71 -28.48 -18.75
C GLN A 472 -5.49 -27.22 -18.33
N SER A 473 -6.24 -27.31 -17.24
CA SER A 473 -6.92 -26.15 -16.63
C SER A 473 -5.94 -25.13 -16.06
N ALA A 474 -6.34 -23.86 -16.00
CA ALA A 474 -5.52 -22.81 -15.40
C ALA A 474 -5.20 -23.08 -13.91
N LEU A 475 -6.13 -23.68 -13.16
CA LEU A 475 -5.91 -24.02 -11.75
C LEU A 475 -4.98 -25.22 -11.57
N ASP A 476 -5.05 -26.23 -12.43
CA ASP A 476 -4.15 -27.39 -12.34
C ASP A 476 -2.73 -27.04 -12.80
N GLU A 477 -2.58 -26.16 -13.80
CA GLU A 477 -1.27 -25.63 -14.20
C GLU A 477 -0.60 -24.89 -13.03
N LEU A 478 -1.34 -23.97 -12.39
CA LEU A 478 -0.84 -23.22 -11.23
C LEU A 478 -0.50 -24.12 -10.04
N LYS A 479 -1.34 -25.14 -9.77
CA LYS A 479 -1.05 -26.16 -8.76
C LYS A 479 0.26 -26.90 -9.07
N GLY A 480 0.53 -27.19 -10.33
CA GLY A 480 1.82 -27.74 -10.78
C GLY A 480 2.99 -26.85 -10.39
N TYR A 481 2.89 -25.54 -10.64
CA TYR A 481 3.91 -24.56 -10.24
C TYR A 481 4.11 -24.51 -8.72
N TYR A 482 3.04 -24.52 -7.93
CA TYR A 482 3.16 -24.55 -6.46
C TYR A 482 3.96 -25.77 -5.97
N ASN A 483 3.68 -26.96 -6.50
CA ASN A 483 4.41 -28.17 -6.12
C ASN A 483 5.90 -28.09 -6.52
N ALA A 484 6.19 -27.57 -7.71
CA ALA A 484 7.57 -27.43 -8.19
C ALA A 484 8.37 -26.43 -7.34
N LEU A 485 7.77 -25.29 -6.98
CA LEU A 485 8.40 -24.28 -6.12
C LEU A 485 8.56 -24.77 -4.69
N TYR A 486 7.58 -25.49 -4.15
CA TYR A 486 7.69 -26.08 -2.82
C TYR A 486 8.83 -27.10 -2.74
N ALA A 487 9.05 -27.90 -3.81
CA ALA A 487 10.17 -28.83 -3.89
C ALA A 487 11.55 -28.13 -3.88
N LEU A 488 11.63 -26.87 -4.32
CA LEU A 488 12.85 -26.05 -4.16
C LEU A 488 12.94 -25.40 -2.77
N THR A 489 11.79 -25.02 -2.20
CA THR A 489 11.72 -24.23 -0.96
C THR A 489 11.96 -25.09 0.28
N ASN A 490 11.25 -26.21 0.39
CA ASN A 490 11.22 -27.03 1.61
C ASN A 490 12.59 -27.61 2.01
N PRO A 491 13.42 -28.16 1.09
CA PRO A 491 14.75 -28.66 1.45
C PRO A 491 15.71 -27.58 1.97
N ARG A 492 15.44 -26.30 1.67
CA ARG A 492 16.23 -25.15 2.13
C ARG A 492 15.74 -24.57 3.46
N GLY A 493 14.70 -25.15 4.07
CA GLY A 493 14.14 -24.69 5.34
C GLY A 493 13.38 -23.37 5.27
N LEU A 494 13.05 -22.91 4.05
CA LEU A 494 12.29 -21.68 3.83
C LEU A 494 10.79 -21.95 3.90
N ARG A 495 10.00 -20.93 4.25
CA ARG A 495 8.55 -20.95 4.00
C ARG A 495 8.25 -20.48 2.58
N MET A 496 7.21 -21.02 1.97
CA MET A 496 6.71 -20.53 0.68
C MET A 496 5.53 -19.59 0.91
N VAL A 497 5.65 -18.33 0.48
CA VAL A 497 4.64 -17.27 0.67
C VAL A 497 4.24 -16.71 -0.70
N ALA A 498 2.96 -16.38 -0.89
CA ALA A 498 2.54 -15.68 -2.11
C ALA A 498 2.58 -14.17 -1.87
N TYR A 499 3.38 -13.38 -2.59
CA TYR A 499 3.41 -11.91 -2.44
C TYR A 499 2.24 -11.23 -3.15
N GLU A 500 1.64 -11.92 -4.11
CA GLU A 500 0.38 -11.59 -4.76
C GLU A 500 -0.22 -12.83 -5.43
N GLY A 501 -1.49 -12.76 -5.80
CA GLY A 501 -2.15 -13.85 -6.49
C GLY A 501 -3.66 -13.66 -6.58
N GLY A 502 -4.31 -14.62 -7.22
CA GLY A 502 -5.69 -14.51 -7.65
C GLY A 502 -5.80 -14.71 -9.16
N GLN A 503 -6.84 -14.13 -9.75
CA GLN A 503 -7.05 -14.17 -11.19
C GLN A 503 -6.11 -13.17 -11.89
N HIS A 504 -5.61 -13.51 -13.08
CA HIS A 504 -4.83 -12.60 -13.94
C HIS A 504 -5.47 -12.47 -15.34
N TYR A 505 -6.76 -12.18 -15.36
CA TYR A 505 -7.59 -11.93 -16.54
C TYR A 505 -7.46 -10.45 -16.92
N THR A 506 -6.30 -10.10 -17.45
CA THR A 506 -6.04 -8.79 -18.04
C THR A 506 -6.16 -8.85 -19.55
N ALA A 507 -6.80 -7.83 -20.14
CA ALA A 507 -6.86 -7.71 -21.60
C ALA A 507 -5.70 -6.88 -22.17
N LYS A 508 -4.82 -6.33 -21.31
CA LYS A 508 -3.77 -5.37 -21.68
C LYS A 508 -2.76 -5.92 -22.69
N VAL A 509 -2.52 -7.22 -22.68
CA VAL A 509 -1.57 -7.89 -23.58
C VAL A 509 -2.09 -8.11 -25.00
N PHE A 510 -3.40 -7.96 -25.22
CA PHE A 510 -4.03 -8.21 -26.52
C PHE A 510 -4.13 -6.95 -27.36
N SER A 511 -4.26 -7.14 -28.67
CA SER A 511 -4.39 -6.03 -29.62
C SER A 511 -5.58 -5.13 -29.30
N SER A 512 -5.47 -3.84 -29.66
CA SER A 512 -6.55 -2.86 -29.47
C SER A 512 -7.87 -3.27 -30.13
N THR A 513 -7.82 -4.13 -31.16
CA THR A 513 -9.00 -4.65 -31.86
C THR A 513 -9.85 -5.55 -30.97
N ASN A 514 -9.24 -6.47 -30.22
CA ASN A 514 -9.98 -7.42 -29.38
C ASN A 514 -10.00 -7.06 -27.89
N GLN A 515 -9.12 -6.15 -27.45
CA GLN A 515 -8.92 -5.82 -26.04
C GLN A 515 -10.22 -5.44 -25.32
N THR A 516 -11.09 -4.64 -25.93
CA THR A 516 -12.37 -4.24 -25.30
C THR A 516 -13.31 -5.43 -25.13
N THR A 517 -13.44 -6.28 -26.15
CA THR A 517 -14.30 -7.48 -26.10
C THR A 517 -13.81 -8.44 -25.01
N ILE A 518 -12.52 -8.76 -25.02
CA ILE A 518 -11.89 -9.65 -24.03
C ILE A 518 -12.06 -9.07 -22.62
N ARG A 519 -11.78 -7.78 -22.43
CA ARG A 519 -11.96 -7.09 -21.14
C ARG A 519 -13.38 -7.23 -20.62
N ASN A 520 -14.38 -7.00 -21.47
CA ASN A 520 -15.79 -7.07 -21.05
C ASN A 520 -16.17 -8.48 -20.60
N THR A 521 -15.72 -9.51 -21.31
CA THR A 521 -15.96 -10.92 -20.92
C THR A 521 -15.24 -11.26 -19.61
N PHE A 522 -13.99 -10.80 -19.43
CA PHE A 522 -13.25 -10.97 -18.17
C PHE A 522 -13.91 -10.24 -16.99
N MET A 523 -14.40 -9.02 -17.19
CA MET A 523 -15.16 -8.29 -16.17
C MET A 523 -16.45 -9.04 -15.79
N ALA A 524 -17.19 -9.57 -16.78
CA ALA A 524 -18.38 -10.36 -16.54
C ALA A 524 -18.06 -11.64 -15.73
N ALA A 525 -16.96 -12.34 -16.06
CA ALA A 525 -16.50 -13.49 -15.29
C ALA A 525 -16.08 -13.15 -13.86
N ASN A 526 -15.42 -12.00 -13.64
CA ASN A 526 -15.05 -11.54 -12.29
C ASN A 526 -16.26 -11.26 -11.39
N ARG A 527 -17.40 -10.84 -11.97
CA ARG A 527 -18.66 -10.56 -11.26
C ARG A 527 -19.56 -11.79 -11.11
N ASP A 528 -19.26 -12.89 -11.82
CA ASP A 528 -20.04 -14.12 -11.76
C ASP A 528 -19.81 -14.85 -10.42
N PRO A 529 -20.87 -15.34 -9.73
CA PRO A 529 -20.73 -16.05 -8.45
C PRO A 529 -19.76 -17.24 -8.48
N ARG A 530 -19.57 -17.90 -9.64
CA ARG A 530 -18.62 -19.03 -9.78
C ARG A 530 -17.16 -18.62 -9.52
N MET A 531 -16.83 -17.33 -9.64
CA MET A 531 -15.51 -16.80 -9.31
C MET A 531 -15.14 -17.05 -7.84
N LYS A 532 -16.13 -17.04 -6.94
CA LYS A 532 -15.90 -17.38 -5.53
C LYS A 532 -15.29 -18.78 -5.38
N THR A 533 -15.87 -19.76 -6.08
CA THR A 533 -15.42 -21.16 -6.04
C THR A 533 -14.00 -21.31 -6.60
N VAL A 534 -13.68 -20.62 -7.70
CA VAL A 534 -12.33 -20.63 -8.29
C VAL A 534 -11.28 -20.15 -7.29
N TYR A 535 -11.54 -19.05 -6.59
CA TYR A 535 -10.63 -18.52 -5.56
C TYR A 535 -10.44 -19.49 -4.39
N LEU A 536 -11.53 -20.06 -3.86
CA LEU A 536 -11.46 -21.04 -2.77
C LEU A 536 -10.67 -22.30 -3.17
N THR A 537 -10.84 -22.77 -4.41
CA THR A 537 -10.05 -23.88 -4.96
C THR A 537 -8.57 -23.51 -5.03
N ASN A 538 -8.22 -22.30 -5.50
CA ASN A 538 -6.83 -21.86 -5.54
C ASN A 538 -6.19 -21.80 -4.14
N PHE A 539 -6.87 -21.22 -3.15
CA PHE A 539 -6.36 -21.18 -1.77
C PHE A 539 -6.18 -22.58 -1.18
N THR A 540 -7.07 -23.51 -1.53
CA THR A 540 -6.95 -24.92 -1.12
C THR A 540 -5.75 -25.58 -1.80
N ASN A 541 -5.53 -25.36 -3.09
CA ASN A 541 -4.36 -25.85 -3.82
C ASN A 541 -3.06 -25.30 -3.22
N TRP A 542 -3.00 -24.00 -2.90
CA TRP A 542 -1.87 -23.36 -2.24
C TRP A 542 -1.55 -24.01 -0.89
N LYS A 543 -2.57 -24.15 -0.02
CA LYS A 543 -2.43 -24.81 1.28
C LYS A 543 -1.92 -26.25 1.14
N ASN A 544 -2.49 -27.02 0.22
CA ASN A 544 -2.13 -28.43 0.01
C ASN A 544 -0.71 -28.59 -0.56
N ALA A 545 -0.21 -27.62 -1.30
CA ALA A 545 1.16 -27.62 -1.81
C ALA A 545 2.21 -27.29 -0.71
N GLY A 546 1.79 -26.92 0.51
CA GLY A 546 2.69 -26.51 1.59
C GLY A 546 2.93 -24.99 1.65
N GLY A 547 2.11 -24.20 0.95
CA GLY A 547 2.10 -22.75 1.04
C GLY A 547 1.74 -22.24 2.43
N HIS A 548 2.28 -21.07 2.79
CA HIS A 548 2.02 -20.37 4.04
C HIS A 548 1.10 -19.17 3.79
N GLU A 549 1.49 -17.95 4.21
CA GLU A 549 0.75 -16.74 3.93
C GLU A 549 0.50 -16.56 2.42
N PHE A 550 -0.70 -16.13 2.07
CA PHE A 550 -1.07 -15.82 0.69
C PHE A 550 -1.60 -14.40 0.60
N PHE A 551 -0.95 -13.55 -0.19
CA PHE A 551 -1.41 -12.20 -0.43
C PHE A 551 -2.25 -12.19 -1.70
N HIS A 552 -3.52 -11.78 -1.58
CA HIS A 552 -4.28 -11.39 -2.76
C HIS A 552 -3.66 -10.12 -3.37
N PHE A 553 -3.71 -9.96 -4.70
CA PHE A 553 -3.07 -8.80 -5.31
C PHE A 553 -3.68 -7.48 -4.81
N LEU A 554 -4.90 -7.09 -5.19
CA LEU A 554 -5.47 -5.81 -4.76
C LEU A 554 -6.76 -5.99 -3.96
N ASN A 555 -6.85 -5.41 -2.77
CA ASN A 555 -8.12 -5.44 -2.03
C ASN A 555 -9.22 -4.70 -2.80
N LEU A 556 -8.86 -3.60 -3.46
CA LEU A 556 -9.77 -2.78 -4.24
C LEU A 556 -9.07 -2.31 -5.52
N SER A 557 -9.79 -2.27 -6.64
CA SER A 557 -9.32 -1.66 -7.90
C SER A 557 -10.50 -1.51 -8.85
N ASP A 558 -10.56 -0.39 -9.57
CA ASP A 558 -11.55 -0.22 -10.64
C ASP A 558 -11.15 -1.04 -11.87
N ASN A 559 -12.08 -1.85 -12.35
CA ASN A 559 -11.91 -2.70 -13.53
C ASN A 559 -11.93 -1.92 -14.87
N THR A 560 -12.17 -0.61 -14.87
CA THR A 560 -12.51 0.16 -16.09
C THR A 560 -11.35 0.96 -16.70
N VAL A 561 -10.40 1.47 -15.90
CA VAL A 561 -9.44 2.48 -16.39
C VAL A 561 -8.25 1.87 -17.16
N TYR A 562 -7.83 0.63 -16.87
CA TYR A 562 -6.58 0.07 -17.45
C TYR A 562 -6.66 -1.38 -17.96
N ALA A 563 -7.85 -1.90 -18.26
CA ALA A 563 -8.07 -3.29 -18.73
C ALA A 563 -7.65 -4.40 -17.74
N ASP A 564 -7.21 -4.00 -16.55
CA ASP A 564 -6.83 -4.85 -15.43
C ASP A 564 -8.04 -5.02 -14.50
N THR A 565 -8.33 -6.25 -14.09
CA THR A 565 -9.55 -6.59 -13.32
C THR A 565 -9.26 -7.12 -11.92
N PHE A 566 -8.12 -6.77 -11.33
CA PHE A 566 -7.56 -7.48 -10.18
C PHE A 566 -8.32 -7.30 -8.86
N GLY A 567 -8.90 -6.12 -8.61
CA GLY A 567 -9.46 -5.75 -7.29
C GLY A 567 -10.47 -6.75 -6.73
N ALA A 568 -10.32 -7.18 -5.47
CA ALA A 568 -11.31 -8.04 -4.81
C ALA A 568 -12.67 -7.32 -4.68
N LEU A 569 -12.60 -6.00 -4.45
CA LEU A 569 -13.69 -5.02 -4.54
C LEU A 569 -13.44 -4.08 -5.74
N GLU A 570 -14.50 -3.58 -6.34
CA GLU A 570 -14.46 -2.54 -7.38
C GLU A 570 -14.53 -1.13 -6.77
N TYR A 571 -15.23 -0.96 -5.64
CA TYR A 571 -15.36 0.30 -4.92
C TYR A 571 -15.57 0.06 -3.42
N GLN A 572 -15.32 1.10 -2.61
CA GLN A 572 -15.13 0.99 -1.16
C GLN A 572 -16.35 0.40 -0.42
N THR A 573 -17.55 0.76 -0.87
CA THR A 573 -18.83 0.39 -0.25
C THR A 573 -19.49 -0.83 -0.90
N GLN A 574 -18.83 -1.50 -1.85
CA GLN A 574 -19.40 -2.67 -2.53
C GLN A 574 -19.79 -3.73 -1.49
N SER A 575 -21.01 -4.26 -1.63
CA SER A 575 -21.50 -5.28 -0.71
C SER A 575 -20.67 -6.57 -0.88
N ARG A 576 -20.53 -7.34 0.20
CA ARG A 576 -19.85 -8.65 0.12
C ARG A 576 -20.59 -9.60 -0.83
N ALA A 577 -21.92 -9.53 -0.88
CA ALA A 577 -22.74 -10.40 -1.74
C ALA A 577 -22.49 -10.13 -3.23
N ASP A 578 -22.17 -8.89 -3.59
CA ASP A 578 -21.91 -8.47 -4.98
C ASP A 578 -20.42 -8.52 -5.36
N ALA A 579 -19.57 -9.05 -4.49
CA ALA A 579 -18.12 -9.11 -4.68
C ALA A 579 -17.58 -10.54 -4.51
N PRO A 580 -17.75 -11.44 -5.51
CA PRO A 580 -17.42 -12.86 -5.38
C PRO A 580 -15.97 -13.14 -4.95
N LYS A 581 -15.01 -12.33 -5.40
CA LYS A 581 -13.60 -12.42 -5.01
C LYS A 581 -13.38 -12.05 -3.55
N TYR A 582 -13.88 -10.89 -3.12
CA TYR A 582 -13.82 -10.46 -1.73
C TYR A 582 -14.55 -11.45 -0.81
N ASP A 583 -15.70 -11.96 -1.22
CA ASP A 583 -16.43 -12.98 -0.48
C ASP A 583 -15.63 -14.28 -0.33
N ALA A 584 -14.97 -14.75 -1.39
CA ALA A 584 -14.07 -15.92 -1.31
C ALA A 584 -12.95 -15.72 -0.30
N ILE A 585 -12.27 -14.57 -0.36
CA ILE A 585 -11.17 -14.21 0.54
C ILE A 585 -11.67 -14.20 1.99
N MET A 586 -12.77 -13.49 2.26
CA MET A 586 -13.34 -13.40 3.61
C MET A 586 -13.85 -14.75 4.11
N THR A 587 -14.52 -15.54 3.26
CA THR A 587 -14.97 -16.90 3.60
C THR A 587 -13.77 -17.78 3.95
N PHE A 588 -12.68 -17.72 3.19
CA PHE A 588 -11.49 -18.51 3.50
C PHE A 588 -10.86 -18.11 4.84
N ILE A 589 -10.72 -16.81 5.12
CA ILE A 589 -10.22 -16.31 6.41
C ILE A 589 -11.10 -16.79 7.57
N GLU A 590 -12.41 -16.73 7.41
CA GLU A 590 -13.39 -17.08 8.45
C GLU A 590 -13.44 -18.59 8.74
N GLN A 591 -13.24 -19.42 7.71
CA GLN A 591 -13.39 -20.88 7.81
C GLN A 591 -12.05 -21.62 7.96
N THR A 592 -10.93 -20.97 7.65
CA THR A 592 -9.62 -21.61 7.63
C THR A 592 -8.62 -20.82 8.47
N PRO A 593 -8.48 -21.18 9.76
CA PRO A 593 -7.35 -20.73 10.55
C PRO A 593 -6.04 -21.03 9.83
N CYS A 594 -5.05 -20.15 9.99
CA CYS A 594 -3.69 -20.38 9.53
C CYS A 594 -3.17 -21.73 10.05
N TRP A 595 -2.33 -22.39 9.25
CA TRP A 595 -2.03 -23.83 9.44
C TRP A 595 -0.55 -24.13 9.65
N TRP A 596 0.32 -23.13 9.63
CA TRP A 596 1.75 -23.31 9.92
C TRP A 596 2.07 -23.08 11.40
N SER A 597 3.18 -23.64 11.85
CA SER A 597 3.64 -23.51 13.23
C SER A 597 3.86 -22.03 13.60
N GLY A 598 3.36 -21.62 14.77
CA GLY A 598 3.50 -20.25 15.28
C GLY A 598 2.71 -19.19 14.50
N CYS A 599 1.73 -19.58 13.69
CA CYS A 599 0.94 -18.64 12.91
C CYS A 599 -0.08 -17.85 13.76
N ASN A 600 -0.65 -18.49 14.79
CA ASN A 600 -1.65 -17.89 15.67
C ASN A 600 -1.03 -16.75 16.47
N ARG A 601 -1.63 -15.56 16.36
CA ARG A 601 -1.29 -14.43 17.25
C ARG A 601 -2.07 -14.55 18.55
N THR A 602 -1.41 -14.31 19.67
CA THR A 602 -2.09 -14.20 20.97
C THR A 602 -2.52 -12.75 21.15
N PRO A 603 -3.76 -12.47 21.59
CA PRO A 603 -4.13 -11.12 21.98
C PRO A 603 -3.17 -10.58 23.03
N SER A 604 -2.46 -9.51 22.69
CA SER A 604 -1.74 -8.75 23.72
C SER A 604 -2.76 -8.23 24.72
N SER A 605 -2.53 -8.43 26.02
CA SER A 605 -3.38 -7.88 27.10
C SER A 605 -3.38 -6.35 27.13
N THR A 606 -2.52 -5.71 26.33
CA THR A 606 -2.42 -4.27 26.14
C THR A 606 -2.32 -3.96 24.64
N VAL A 607 -3.46 -3.97 23.94
CA VAL A 607 -3.52 -3.36 22.61
C VAL A 607 -3.64 -1.85 22.82
N GLN A 608 -2.53 -1.18 23.04
CA GLN A 608 -2.45 0.27 22.87
C GLN A 608 -2.01 0.51 21.44
N VAL A 609 -2.68 1.39 20.70
CA VAL A 609 -2.16 1.88 19.41
C VAL A 609 -0.83 2.57 19.73
N PRO A 610 0.34 2.00 19.36
CA PRO A 610 1.61 2.59 19.73
C PRO A 610 1.74 3.94 19.07
N THR A 611 2.10 4.95 19.86
CA THR A 611 2.31 6.31 19.39
C THR A 611 3.60 6.38 18.57
N ILE A 612 3.55 6.98 17.38
CA ILE A 612 4.75 7.20 16.55
C ILE A 612 5.63 8.28 17.21
N THR A 613 6.84 7.91 17.62
CA THR A 613 7.82 8.84 18.19
C THR A 613 8.54 9.63 17.10
N GLN A 614 8.48 10.96 17.14
CA GLN A 614 9.30 11.81 16.28
C GLN A 614 10.71 11.90 16.85
N TRP A 615 11.72 11.58 16.03
CA TRP A 615 13.07 12.06 16.25
C TRP A 615 13.26 13.37 15.49
N GLY A 616 13.12 14.49 16.21
CA GLY A 616 13.75 15.73 15.79
C GLY A 616 15.27 15.56 15.91
N THR A 617 15.98 15.86 14.83
CA THR A 617 17.40 16.24 14.76
C THR A 617 18.22 16.05 16.06
N LEU A 618 18.61 14.81 16.37
CA LEU A 618 19.59 14.50 17.40
C LEU A 618 20.80 13.85 16.73
N LEU A 619 21.55 14.69 16.02
CA LEU A 619 22.84 14.32 15.44
C LEU A 619 23.84 15.46 15.72
N LEU A 620 24.07 15.70 17.01
CA LEU A 620 25.21 16.46 17.54
C LEU A 620 25.25 16.33 19.08
N ILE A 621 25.53 15.12 19.58
CA ILE A 621 26.22 14.82 20.86
C ILE A 621 26.51 13.32 20.78
N GLY A 622 27.67 12.96 20.23
CA GLY A 622 28.03 11.56 20.01
C GLY A 622 29.41 11.36 19.39
N VAL A 623 30.32 12.33 19.52
CA VAL A 623 31.72 12.18 19.12
C VAL A 623 32.63 12.80 20.18
N ILE A 624 32.45 12.43 21.45
CA ILE A 624 33.48 12.60 22.50
C ILE A 624 33.33 11.45 23.49
N SER A 625 33.60 10.21 23.07
CA SER A 625 33.82 9.06 23.99
C SER A 625 34.41 7.84 23.27
N VAL A 626 35.26 8.02 22.25
CA VAL A 626 36.09 6.92 21.71
C VAL A 626 37.44 7.48 21.26
N MET A 627 38.23 8.00 22.21
CA MET A 627 39.66 8.30 21.98
C MET A 627 40.50 8.29 23.28
N ILE A 628 40.20 7.41 24.24
CA ILE A 628 41.12 7.14 25.36
C ILE A 628 41.11 5.65 25.71
N VAL A 629 41.47 4.78 24.76
CA VAL A 629 41.97 3.41 25.06
C VAL A 629 42.94 3.00 23.97
N PHE A 630 44.07 3.70 23.79
CA PHE A 630 45.25 3.17 23.09
C PHE A 630 46.46 4.09 23.33
N TYR A 631 46.94 4.20 24.58
CA TYR A 631 48.32 4.63 24.85
C TYR A 631 48.71 4.26 26.28
N ALA A 632 49.10 2.99 26.48
CA ALA A 632 49.85 2.58 27.66
C ALA A 632 50.57 1.24 27.40
N ARG A 633 51.68 1.26 26.65
CA ARG A 633 52.70 0.23 26.77
C ARG A 633 54.11 0.84 26.78
N LYS A 634 54.68 0.75 27.99
CA LYS A 634 56.09 0.52 28.36
C LYS A 634 57.11 1.66 28.20
N THR A 635 57.59 2.02 29.37
CA THR A 635 58.78 2.78 29.76
C THR A 635 60.11 2.27 29.16
N PRO A 636 61.12 3.14 29.00
CA PRO A 636 62.47 2.75 28.61
C PRO A 636 63.33 2.34 29.83
N LYS A 637 64.19 1.33 29.66
CA LYS A 637 65.35 1.07 30.51
C LYS A 637 66.55 1.90 30.03
N ARG A 638 67.34 2.45 30.96
CA ARG A 638 68.64 3.10 30.70
C ARG A 638 69.68 2.52 31.68
N SER A 639 70.90 2.28 31.15
CA SER A 639 72.19 1.89 31.78
C SER A 639 72.19 0.58 32.58
N GLU A 640 73.13 -0.35 32.44
CA GLU A 640 74.53 -0.32 31.99
C GLU A 640 74.84 -1.32 30.85
#